data_AF-A0A0J0UYF3-F1
#
_entry.id   AF-A0A0J0UYF3-F1
#
_cell.length_a   1.000
_cell.length_b   1.000
_cell.length_c   1.000
_cell.angle_alpha   90.00
_cell.angle_beta   90.00
_cell.angle_gamma   90.00
#
_symmetry.space_group_name_H-M   'P 1'
#
loop_
_entity.id
_entity.type
_entity.pdbx_description
1 polymer ?
#
loop_
_entity_poly.entity_id
_entity_poly.type
_entity_poly.pdbx_seq_one_letter_code
_entity_poly.pdbx_strand_id
1 'polypeptide(L)'
;MAEPSKAGDVSRLRVPPHSIEAEESLLGAMLLSEQAISAVTNVVTSDDFYRPAHRHIFDAIQALYGAGQGVDPVTVADELGQADVLDAVGGSGTLITLQARTPAITNALHYAKIVEEKALLRKLIMTANDVAELGYSPLDDIEKTIDSAESMMFAVAQRRNTDSMSPLAPLLDASLEQLEKLFERGDSVTGTPTGYIDLDTQLAGLQPGALIVVGARPAMGKTAFALGLAAHAAVREQRPVLFFSLEMSHLELTQRLIASEARIDATKLRTGRLTDSDWTKITKAMGRLGEGQLWIDDNPALTVTEIRSKARRLQDRLDQPLGLIVVDYLQLMSGRGSAESRQVEVSEISRGLKILARELEVPVMALSQLSRQLEQRADKRPMLADLRESGCLIAETRVLRADTNLEVTLGELLESGASEIPVWSLNDEYKMVPATMTHAFPSGTKEAFRLRLASGREVTATANHPFRTVQGWLRLDELSVGTRIATPRRLGAPEQLLSVPADQLGQFAESSKSAGAVDPAVFTLPDAQLAVVLADLFGSIGSLGLGELRGRPLVRLTATSSSRQLIDDVQLLLLRFGILSRITNIGPNKPRWRLWIHGAEHQHRFLSQIGVSGDRGACTADAIQALSSVTSNPNVDTIPAEVRDLIVEELHRAEMTLRQLAEALGEQYCGGYLLGTESRPRCSSRARLERIAQATDSKALAALAESEVFWDEVVEVTSVGERQVYDATVLGTHNFVANGVIVHNSIEQDADVVMFLYRDEVYNADSGDKDTAEVIVSKHRSGPTGTTRLVFLDYCTLFTNMAREG
;
A
#
# COMPACT_ATOMS: atom_id res chain seq x y z
N MET A 1 -78.40 14.67 20.35
CA MET A 1 -78.02 15.70 19.37
C MET A 1 -76.67 16.25 19.81
N ALA A 2 -75.59 15.76 19.21
CA ALA A 2 -74.24 16.29 19.37
C ALA A 2 -73.50 15.99 18.07
N GLU A 3 -72.96 17.04 17.46
CA GLU A 3 -72.39 17.13 16.11
C GLU A 3 -71.11 16.27 15.92
N PRO A 4 -70.79 15.89 14.68
CA PRO A 4 -69.54 15.23 14.35
C PRO A 4 -68.38 16.23 14.38
N SER A 5 -67.35 15.97 15.18
CA SER A 5 -66.10 16.73 15.11
C SER A 5 -65.31 16.31 13.89
N LYS A 6 -64.95 17.32 13.10
CA LYS A 6 -64.23 17.24 11.83
C LYS A 6 -62.93 16.43 11.97
N ALA A 7 -62.78 15.41 11.13
CA ALA A 7 -61.49 14.84 10.77
C ALA A 7 -60.61 15.97 10.20
N GLY A 8 -59.54 16.29 10.94
CA GLY A 8 -58.45 17.14 10.47
C GLY A 8 -57.59 16.36 9.51
N ASP A 9 -57.67 16.78 8.26
CA ASP A 9 -56.95 16.30 7.10
C ASP A 9 -55.41 16.48 7.20
N VAL A 10 -54.72 15.61 6.46
CA VAL A 10 -53.34 15.66 5.96
C VAL A 10 -52.30 14.79 6.66
N SER A 11 -52.18 13.56 6.13
CA SER A 11 -50.94 12.79 6.08
C SER A 11 -49.79 13.67 5.56
N ARG A 12 -48.84 14.05 6.42
CA ARG A 12 -47.56 14.62 5.95
C ARG A 12 -46.87 13.56 5.09
N LEU A 13 -46.94 13.72 3.77
CA LEU A 13 -46.05 13.05 2.82
C LEU A 13 -44.62 13.22 3.35
N ARG A 14 -43.94 12.11 3.65
CA ARG A 14 -42.53 12.12 4.07
C ARG A 14 -41.69 12.52 2.85
N VAL A 15 -41.49 13.81 2.64
CA VAL A 15 -40.61 14.31 1.59
C VAL A 15 -39.16 14.29 2.10
N PRO A 16 -38.18 13.82 1.29
CA PRO A 16 -36.77 13.86 1.68
C PRO A 16 -36.33 15.28 2.09
N PRO A 17 -35.49 15.45 3.12
CA PRO A 17 -35.01 16.77 3.55
C PRO A 17 -34.35 17.56 2.41
N HIS A 18 -34.83 18.76 2.13
CA HIS A 18 -34.30 19.63 1.08
C HIS A 18 -34.56 21.10 1.43
N SER A 19 -33.87 22.01 0.73
CA SER A 19 -34.11 23.45 0.82
C SER A 19 -33.91 24.09 -0.55
N ILE A 20 -34.99 24.20 -1.33
CA ILE A 20 -34.92 24.79 -2.67
C ILE A 20 -34.45 26.24 -2.61
N GLU A 21 -34.91 27.00 -1.61
CA GLU A 21 -34.52 28.41 -1.44
C GLU A 21 -33.02 28.57 -1.23
N ALA A 22 -32.38 27.66 -0.48
CA ALA A 22 -30.93 27.67 -0.28
C ALA A 22 -30.17 27.27 -1.55
N GLU A 23 -30.67 26.26 -2.29
CA GLU A 23 -30.09 25.87 -3.58
C GLU A 23 -30.18 27.01 -4.60
N GLU A 24 -31.34 27.66 -4.73
CA GLU A 24 -31.55 28.79 -5.64
C GLU A 24 -30.64 29.97 -5.26
N SER A 25 -30.58 30.31 -3.96
CA SER A 25 -29.74 31.41 -3.46
C SER A 25 -28.26 31.16 -3.67
N LEU A 26 -27.82 29.90 -3.51
CA LEU A 26 -26.43 29.50 -3.69
C LEU A 26 -26.02 29.60 -5.17
N LEU A 27 -26.79 28.99 -6.08
CA LEU A 27 -26.50 29.03 -7.51
C LEU A 27 -26.51 30.46 -8.04
N GLY A 28 -27.46 31.28 -7.62
CA GLY A 28 -27.47 32.69 -8.01
C GLY A 28 -26.29 33.48 -7.43
N ALA A 29 -25.81 33.17 -6.22
CA ALA A 29 -24.60 33.78 -5.67
C ALA A 29 -23.34 33.40 -6.49
N MET A 30 -23.25 32.14 -6.94
CA MET A 30 -22.18 31.66 -7.81
C MET A 30 -22.22 32.32 -9.20
N LEU A 31 -23.40 32.56 -9.77
CA LEU A 31 -23.59 33.31 -11.02
C LEU A 31 -23.29 34.82 -10.91
N LEU A 32 -23.19 35.35 -9.68
CA LEU A 32 -22.92 36.77 -9.43
C LEU A 32 -21.46 37.05 -9.05
N SER A 33 -20.72 36.05 -8.58
CA SER A 33 -19.36 36.24 -8.07
C SER A 33 -18.52 34.97 -8.10
N GLU A 34 -17.36 35.05 -8.76
CA GLU A 34 -16.35 33.99 -8.77
C GLU A 34 -15.80 33.67 -7.37
N GLN A 35 -15.77 34.65 -6.45
CA GLN A 35 -15.37 34.42 -5.06
C GLN A 35 -16.34 33.49 -4.34
N ALA A 36 -17.63 33.56 -4.67
CA ALA A 36 -18.64 32.67 -4.12
C ALA A 36 -18.46 31.23 -4.65
N ILE A 37 -18.04 31.08 -5.92
CA ILE A 37 -17.69 29.77 -6.50
C ILE A 37 -16.51 29.18 -5.72
N SER A 38 -15.41 29.93 -5.61
CA SER A 38 -14.21 29.46 -4.91
C SER A 38 -14.46 29.07 -3.45
N ALA A 39 -15.35 29.79 -2.75
CA ALA A 39 -15.65 29.51 -1.35
C ALA A 39 -16.52 28.25 -1.14
N VAL A 40 -17.25 27.81 -2.17
CA VAL A 40 -18.26 26.75 -2.07
C VAL A 40 -17.79 25.44 -2.70
N THR A 41 -16.84 25.46 -3.63
CA THR A 41 -16.30 24.27 -4.31
C THR A 41 -15.86 23.15 -3.37
N ASN A 42 -15.38 23.48 -2.15
CA ASN A 42 -14.93 22.50 -1.16
C ASN A 42 -16.02 22.06 -0.17
N VAL A 43 -17.24 22.62 -0.26
CA VAL A 43 -18.32 22.40 0.73
C VAL A 43 -19.44 21.54 0.16
N VAL A 44 -19.79 21.71 -1.11
CA VAL A 44 -20.86 20.94 -1.76
C VAL A 44 -20.41 20.39 -3.12
N THR A 45 -20.94 19.24 -3.49
CA THR A 45 -20.83 18.64 -4.82
C THR A 45 -22.18 18.68 -5.55
N SER A 46 -22.21 18.38 -6.85
CA SER A 46 -23.46 18.37 -7.61
C SER A 46 -24.51 17.39 -7.05
N ASP A 47 -24.10 16.26 -6.49
CA ASP A 47 -25.01 15.30 -5.84
C ASP A 47 -25.72 15.85 -4.60
N ASP A 48 -25.22 16.93 -3.99
CA ASP A 48 -25.82 17.55 -2.81
C ASP A 48 -27.09 18.35 -3.14
N PHE A 49 -27.33 18.68 -4.41
CA PHE A 49 -28.56 19.36 -4.81
C PHE A 49 -29.71 18.35 -4.95
N TYR A 50 -30.87 18.71 -4.38
CA TYR A 50 -32.07 17.89 -4.44
C TYR A 50 -32.71 17.92 -5.83
N ARG A 51 -32.69 19.08 -6.51
CA ARG A 51 -33.24 19.21 -7.87
C ARG A 51 -32.20 18.82 -8.93
N PRO A 52 -32.51 17.90 -9.86
CA PRO A 52 -31.63 17.56 -10.97
C PRO A 52 -31.20 18.78 -11.80
N ALA A 53 -32.12 19.71 -12.07
CA ALA A 53 -31.81 20.95 -12.78
C ALA A 53 -30.69 21.76 -12.10
N HIS A 54 -30.68 21.82 -10.76
CA HIS A 54 -29.66 22.54 -10.01
C HIS A 54 -28.29 21.84 -10.06
N ARG A 55 -28.26 20.50 -10.18
CA ARG A 55 -27.03 19.73 -10.38
C ARG A 55 -26.35 20.13 -11.68
N HIS A 56 -27.10 20.13 -12.77
CA HIS A 56 -26.59 20.50 -14.09
C HIS A 56 -26.08 21.94 -14.13
N ILE A 57 -26.79 22.89 -13.49
CA ILE A 57 -26.31 24.27 -13.38
C ILE A 57 -24.99 24.33 -12.60
N PHE A 58 -24.90 23.62 -11.46
CA PHE A 58 -23.69 23.59 -10.65
C PHE A 58 -22.51 22.99 -11.41
N ASP A 59 -22.70 21.86 -12.09
CA ASP A 59 -21.67 21.21 -12.91
C ASP A 59 -21.18 22.14 -14.03
N ALA A 60 -22.09 22.83 -14.72
CA ALA A 60 -21.73 23.81 -15.76
C ALA A 60 -20.94 25.00 -15.19
N ILE A 61 -21.33 25.52 -14.03
CA ILE A 61 -20.58 26.58 -13.34
C ILE A 61 -19.16 26.09 -12.98
N GLN A 62 -19.03 24.88 -12.44
CA GLN A 62 -17.73 24.31 -12.08
C GLN A 62 -16.85 24.05 -13.30
N ALA A 63 -17.42 23.56 -14.41
CA ALA A 63 -16.71 23.31 -15.66
C ALA A 63 -16.12 24.62 -16.23
N LEU A 64 -16.95 25.67 -16.31
CA LEU A 64 -16.50 26.98 -16.80
C LEU A 64 -15.44 27.61 -15.88
N TYR A 65 -15.65 27.55 -14.56
CA TYR A 65 -14.67 28.05 -13.60
C TYR A 65 -13.34 27.27 -13.66
N GLY A 66 -13.39 25.95 -13.80
CA GLY A 66 -12.21 25.08 -13.95
C GLY A 66 -11.45 25.33 -15.27
N ALA A 67 -12.15 25.72 -16.33
CA ALA A 67 -11.57 26.14 -17.60
C ALA A 67 -11.03 27.58 -17.58
N GLY A 68 -11.16 28.29 -16.45
CA GLY A 68 -10.75 29.70 -16.32
C GLY A 68 -11.60 30.67 -17.15
N GLN A 69 -12.83 30.27 -17.49
CA GLN A 69 -13.79 31.09 -18.23
C GLN A 69 -14.70 31.85 -17.27
N GLY A 70 -15.15 33.04 -17.68
CA GLY A 70 -16.06 33.85 -16.89
C GLY A 70 -17.40 33.16 -16.70
N VAL A 71 -17.88 33.10 -15.46
CA VAL A 71 -19.15 32.45 -15.11
C VAL A 71 -20.24 33.51 -15.02
N ASP A 72 -21.18 33.47 -15.96
CA ASP A 72 -22.38 34.31 -15.98
C ASP A 72 -23.56 33.55 -16.61
N PRO A 73 -24.81 34.06 -16.52
CA PRO A 73 -25.97 33.38 -17.07
C PRO A 73 -25.90 33.08 -18.57
N VAL A 74 -25.12 33.81 -19.36
CA VAL A 74 -24.96 33.60 -20.80
C VAL A 74 -23.97 32.47 -21.05
N THR A 75 -22.80 32.49 -20.40
CA THR A 75 -21.79 31.43 -20.57
C THR A 75 -22.29 30.09 -20.03
N VAL A 76 -23.00 30.09 -18.90
CA VAL A 76 -23.63 28.87 -18.35
C VAL A 76 -24.74 28.35 -19.26
N ALA A 77 -25.51 29.23 -19.91
CA ALA A 77 -26.53 28.80 -20.87
C ALA A 77 -25.91 28.17 -22.13
N ASP A 78 -24.78 28.68 -22.61
CA ASP A 78 -24.06 28.10 -23.75
C ASP A 78 -23.50 26.71 -23.39
N GLU A 79 -22.86 26.56 -22.23
CA GLU A 79 -22.33 25.28 -21.74
C GLU A 79 -23.46 24.23 -21.58
N LEU A 80 -24.58 24.62 -20.96
CA LEU A 80 -25.76 23.74 -20.83
C LEU A 80 -26.40 23.41 -22.18
N GLY A 81 -26.27 24.30 -23.17
CA GLY A 81 -26.74 24.09 -24.54
C GLY A 81 -25.85 23.10 -25.31
N GLN A 82 -24.53 23.20 -25.17
CA GLN A 82 -23.58 22.25 -25.74
C GLN A 82 -23.77 20.84 -25.18
N ALA A 83 -24.15 20.73 -23.91
CA ALA A 83 -24.48 19.47 -23.23
C ALA A 83 -25.93 18.97 -23.46
N ASP A 84 -26.74 19.66 -24.27
CA ASP A 84 -28.14 19.32 -24.59
C ASP A 84 -29.08 19.18 -23.37
N VAL A 85 -28.78 19.92 -22.29
CA VAL A 85 -29.55 19.88 -21.02
C VAL A 85 -30.22 21.22 -20.68
N LEU A 86 -30.02 22.27 -21.49
CA LEU A 86 -30.57 23.61 -21.24
C LEU A 86 -32.10 23.62 -21.09
N ASP A 87 -32.81 22.87 -21.93
CA ASP A 87 -34.28 22.76 -21.86
C ASP A 87 -34.74 22.04 -20.58
N ALA A 88 -33.98 21.02 -20.12
CA ALA A 88 -34.27 20.29 -18.88
C ALA A 88 -34.08 21.15 -17.62
N VAL A 89 -33.28 22.23 -17.72
CA VAL A 89 -33.03 23.21 -16.66
C VAL A 89 -34.08 24.34 -16.67
N GLY A 90 -34.99 24.37 -17.66
CA GLY A 90 -36.03 25.40 -17.81
C GLY A 90 -35.59 26.59 -18.67
N GLY A 91 -34.51 26.43 -19.46
CA GLY A 91 -34.00 27.43 -20.37
C GLY A 91 -33.20 28.55 -19.70
N SER A 92 -32.69 29.48 -20.52
CA SER A 92 -31.87 30.60 -20.06
C SER A 92 -32.59 31.55 -19.09
N GLY A 93 -33.92 31.61 -19.13
CA GLY A 93 -34.73 32.40 -18.20
C GLY A 93 -34.60 31.96 -16.74
N THR A 94 -34.34 30.68 -16.48
CA THR A 94 -34.12 30.15 -15.13
C THR A 94 -32.85 30.75 -14.50
N LEU A 95 -31.76 30.84 -15.25
CA LEU A 95 -30.48 31.37 -14.75
C LEU A 95 -30.60 32.85 -14.35
N ILE A 96 -31.32 33.64 -15.14
CA ILE A 96 -31.62 35.05 -14.83
C ILE A 96 -32.49 35.14 -13.55
N THR A 97 -33.44 34.21 -13.39
CA THR A 97 -34.31 34.18 -12.21
C THR A 97 -33.53 33.82 -10.94
N LEU A 98 -32.61 32.86 -11.02
CA LEU A 98 -31.70 32.49 -9.92
C LEU A 98 -30.85 33.69 -9.50
N GLN A 99 -30.26 34.38 -10.47
CA GLN A 99 -29.48 35.58 -10.23
C GLN A 99 -30.30 36.68 -9.52
N ALA A 100 -31.55 36.89 -9.94
CA ALA A 100 -32.43 37.91 -9.38
C ALA A 100 -32.95 37.57 -7.96
N ARG A 101 -32.98 36.29 -7.57
CA ARG A 101 -33.51 35.82 -6.29
C ARG A 101 -32.48 35.75 -5.17
N THR A 102 -31.18 35.85 -5.47
CA THR A 102 -30.12 35.78 -4.47
C THR A 102 -30.15 37.00 -3.53
N PRO A 103 -30.42 36.82 -2.22
CA PRO A 103 -30.55 37.94 -1.29
C PRO A 103 -29.22 38.65 -0.98
N ALA A 104 -28.14 37.88 -0.83
CA ALA A 104 -26.79 38.40 -0.56
C ALA A 104 -25.71 37.41 -1.00
N ILE A 105 -24.77 37.87 -1.83
CA ILE A 105 -23.65 37.07 -2.34
C ILE A 105 -22.71 36.63 -1.20
N THR A 106 -22.51 37.48 -0.19
CA THR A 106 -21.61 37.23 0.95
C THR A 106 -22.01 36.01 1.80
N ASN A 107 -23.26 35.55 1.67
CA ASN A 107 -23.77 34.41 2.43
C ASN A 107 -23.73 33.08 1.67
N ALA A 108 -23.04 33.02 0.52
CA ALA A 108 -22.91 31.79 -0.29
C ALA A 108 -22.48 30.57 0.55
N LEU A 109 -21.48 30.74 1.43
CA LEU A 109 -21.01 29.68 2.32
C LEU A 109 -22.08 29.19 3.30
N HIS A 110 -22.95 30.08 3.78
CA HIS A 110 -24.05 29.71 4.67
C HIS A 110 -25.11 28.91 3.91
N TYR A 111 -25.46 29.32 2.69
CA TYR A 111 -26.39 28.56 1.85
C TYR A 111 -25.82 27.18 1.47
N ALA A 112 -24.53 27.10 1.15
CA ALA A 112 -23.83 25.84 0.90
C ALA A 112 -23.93 24.88 2.08
N LYS A 113 -23.69 25.35 3.31
CA LYS A 113 -23.86 24.54 4.53
C LYS A 113 -25.28 24.03 4.71
N ILE A 114 -26.30 24.84 4.39
CA ILE A 114 -27.70 24.37 4.44
C ILE A 114 -27.94 23.25 3.42
N VAL A 115 -27.45 23.40 2.18
CA VAL A 115 -27.58 22.38 1.14
C VAL A 115 -26.86 21.08 1.55
N GLU A 116 -25.63 21.19 2.05
CA GLU A 116 -24.82 20.08 2.59
C GLU A 116 -25.55 19.35 3.73
N GLU A 117 -26.07 20.08 4.72
CA GLU A 117 -26.81 19.50 5.85
C GLU A 117 -28.04 18.72 5.38
N LYS A 118 -28.80 19.26 4.41
CA LYS A 118 -29.96 18.55 3.85
C LYS A 118 -29.53 17.34 3.04
N ALA A 119 -28.44 17.42 2.28
CA ALA A 119 -27.89 16.28 1.55
C ALA A 119 -27.45 15.15 2.48
N LEU A 120 -26.76 15.49 3.59
CA LEU A 120 -26.36 14.55 4.62
C LEU A 120 -27.59 13.82 5.22
N LEU A 121 -28.65 14.58 5.56
CA LEU A 121 -29.88 13.99 6.07
C LEU A 121 -30.56 13.06 5.04
N ARG A 122 -30.55 13.41 3.74
CA ARG A 122 -31.07 12.52 2.69
C ARG A 122 -30.25 11.25 2.58
N LYS A 123 -28.93 11.35 2.59
CA LYS A 123 -28.02 10.20 2.52
C LYS A 123 -28.20 9.29 3.73
N LEU A 124 -28.34 9.85 4.93
CA LEU A 124 -28.66 9.10 6.15
C LEU A 124 -29.97 8.31 6.01
N ILE A 125 -31.01 8.92 5.44
CA ILE A 125 -32.30 8.24 5.20
C ILE A 125 -32.15 7.10 4.20
N MET A 126 -31.40 7.32 3.10
CA MET A 126 -31.13 6.28 2.11
C MET A 126 -30.37 5.11 2.73
N THR A 127 -29.26 5.39 3.42
CA THR A 127 -28.47 4.36 4.11
C THR A 127 -29.28 3.62 5.17
N ALA A 128 -30.16 4.31 5.91
CA ALA A 128 -31.04 3.65 6.88
C ALA A 128 -32.04 2.70 6.20
N ASN A 129 -32.53 3.04 5.01
CA ASN A 129 -33.38 2.14 4.22
C ASN A 129 -32.58 0.94 3.69
N ASP A 130 -31.37 1.15 3.19
CA ASP A 130 -30.48 0.07 2.72
C ASP A 130 -30.17 -0.92 3.87
N VAL A 131 -29.89 -0.39 5.07
CA VAL A 131 -29.70 -1.20 6.29
C VAL A 131 -30.98 -1.94 6.68
N ALA A 132 -32.14 -1.30 6.54
CA ALA A 132 -33.41 -1.97 6.80
C ALA A 132 -33.67 -3.12 5.80
N GLU A 133 -33.33 -2.93 4.52
CA GLU A 133 -33.44 -3.97 3.48
C GLU A 133 -32.50 -5.15 3.71
N LEU A 134 -31.28 -4.90 4.21
CA LEU A 134 -30.37 -5.98 4.64
C LEU A 134 -31.02 -6.90 5.68
N GLY A 135 -31.82 -6.35 6.59
CA GLY A 135 -32.53 -7.11 7.62
C GLY A 135 -33.65 -8.03 7.09
N TYR A 136 -34.10 -7.83 5.84
CA TYR A 136 -35.11 -8.66 5.18
C TYR A 136 -34.54 -9.73 4.26
N SER A 137 -33.25 -9.67 3.92
CA SER A 137 -32.58 -10.67 3.08
C SER A 137 -32.34 -11.98 3.86
N PRO A 138 -32.42 -13.17 3.21
CA PRO A 138 -32.10 -14.43 3.88
C PRO A 138 -30.63 -14.43 4.30
N LEU A 139 -30.38 -14.45 5.62
CA LEU A 139 -29.06 -14.28 6.21
C LEU A 139 -28.32 -15.62 6.28
N ASP A 140 -27.23 -15.77 5.52
CA ASP A 140 -26.25 -16.86 5.71
C ASP A 140 -25.23 -16.53 6.83
N ASP A 141 -25.00 -15.23 7.10
CA ASP A 141 -24.02 -14.74 8.10
C ASP A 141 -24.48 -13.40 8.71
N ILE A 142 -24.89 -13.45 9.99
CA ILE A 142 -25.38 -12.30 10.75
C ILE A 142 -24.25 -11.30 11.03
N GLU A 143 -23.03 -11.77 11.29
CA GLU A 143 -21.90 -10.92 11.67
C GLU A 143 -21.49 -10.03 10.50
N LYS A 144 -21.35 -10.60 9.29
CA LYS A 144 -21.09 -9.82 8.06
C LYS A 144 -22.16 -8.78 7.76
N THR A 145 -23.41 -9.08 8.09
CA THR A 145 -24.53 -8.17 7.87
C THR A 145 -24.46 -6.97 8.82
N ILE A 146 -24.12 -7.21 10.09
CA ILE A 146 -23.88 -6.15 11.08
C ILE A 146 -22.68 -5.30 10.68
N ASP A 147 -21.56 -5.90 10.27
CA ASP A 147 -20.36 -5.18 9.82
C ASP A 147 -20.64 -4.31 8.59
N SER A 148 -21.45 -4.80 7.66
CA SER A 148 -21.87 -4.05 6.47
C SER A 148 -22.75 -2.86 6.86
N ALA A 149 -23.68 -3.06 7.80
CA ALA A 149 -24.52 -1.99 8.33
C ALA A 149 -23.70 -0.91 9.07
N GLU A 150 -22.74 -1.32 9.92
CA GLU A 150 -21.82 -0.39 10.59
C GLU A 150 -20.99 0.41 9.58
N SER A 151 -20.45 -0.26 8.55
CA SER A 151 -19.64 0.37 7.51
C SER A 151 -20.42 1.41 6.69
N MET A 152 -21.66 1.09 6.32
CA MET A 152 -22.52 2.03 5.57
C MET A 152 -22.89 3.26 6.42
N MET A 153 -23.29 3.05 7.68
CA MET A 153 -23.58 4.15 8.61
C MET A 153 -22.34 5.03 8.86
N PHE A 154 -21.16 4.43 8.93
CA PHE A 154 -19.90 5.13 9.12
C PHE A 154 -19.52 6.00 7.91
N ALA A 155 -19.75 5.54 6.68
CA ALA A 155 -19.48 6.31 5.47
C ALA A 155 -20.28 7.62 5.39
N VAL A 156 -21.46 7.69 6.02
CA VAL A 156 -22.25 8.92 6.13
C VAL A 156 -21.61 9.93 7.09
N ALA A 157 -20.95 9.46 8.16
CA ALA A 157 -20.31 10.31 9.15
C ALA A 157 -18.99 10.96 8.69
N GLN A 158 -18.24 10.32 7.78
CA GLN A 158 -16.90 10.76 7.37
C GLN A 158 -16.85 11.99 6.46
N ARG A 159 -17.96 12.42 5.83
CA ARG A 159 -17.95 13.51 4.85
C ARG A 159 -17.53 14.88 5.42
N ARG A 160 -17.40 15.02 6.75
CA ARG A 160 -17.03 16.27 7.43
C ARG A 160 -15.54 16.63 7.44
N ASN A 161 -14.62 15.71 7.13
CA ASN A 161 -13.17 15.95 7.27
C ASN A 161 -12.43 15.81 5.93
N THR A 162 -12.52 16.81 5.04
CA THR A 162 -11.80 16.78 3.74
C THR A 162 -10.77 17.90 3.53
N ASP A 163 -10.60 18.86 4.44
CA ASP A 163 -9.52 19.85 4.33
C ASP A 163 -8.41 19.57 5.35
N SER A 164 -7.28 19.03 4.85
CA SER A 164 -6.05 18.74 5.63
C SER A 164 -4.96 19.80 5.46
N MET A 165 -5.21 20.86 4.68
CA MET A 165 -4.26 21.94 4.46
C MET A 165 -4.57 23.14 5.36
N SER A 166 -3.63 23.45 6.25
CA SER A 166 -3.68 24.62 7.14
C SER A 166 -2.51 25.57 6.81
N PRO A 167 -2.73 26.90 6.75
CA PRO A 167 -1.64 27.87 6.60
C PRO A 167 -0.62 27.75 7.75
N LEU A 168 0.68 27.93 7.47
CA LEU A 168 1.74 27.72 8.47
C LEU A 168 1.66 28.68 9.66
N ALA A 169 1.30 29.95 9.44
CA ALA A 169 1.27 30.97 10.49
C ALA A 169 0.43 30.57 11.73
N PRO A 170 -0.85 30.19 11.62
CA PRO A 170 -1.63 29.74 12.77
C PRO A 170 -1.10 28.45 13.41
N LEU A 171 -0.42 27.58 12.65
CA LEU A 171 0.22 26.38 13.21
C LEU A 171 1.45 26.74 14.06
N LEU A 172 2.21 27.78 13.67
CA LEU A 172 3.35 28.27 14.45
C LEU A 172 2.91 28.87 15.78
N ASP A 173 1.82 29.65 15.79
CA ASP A 173 1.25 30.21 17.02
C ASP A 173 0.78 29.10 17.98
N ALA A 174 0.06 28.10 17.46
CA ALA A 174 -0.34 26.92 18.24
C ALA A 174 0.87 26.14 18.77
N SER A 175 1.94 26.01 17.98
CA SER A 175 3.18 25.33 18.39
C SER A 175 3.90 26.10 19.51
N LEU A 176 3.94 27.43 19.43
CA LEU A 176 4.52 28.27 20.47
C LEU A 176 3.74 28.15 21.78
N GLU A 177 2.41 28.17 21.73
CA GLU A 177 1.57 27.99 22.92
C GLU A 177 1.79 26.61 23.57
N GLN A 178 1.99 25.56 22.78
CA GLN A 178 2.37 24.24 23.29
C GLN A 178 3.76 24.24 23.95
N LEU A 179 4.75 24.90 23.35
CA LEU A 179 6.09 25.02 23.92
C LEU A 179 6.10 25.82 25.23
N GLU A 180 5.31 26.89 25.32
CA GLU A 180 5.14 27.66 26.55
C GLU A 180 4.54 26.80 27.67
N LYS A 181 3.48 26.02 27.37
CA LYS A 181 2.89 25.07 28.33
C LYS A 181 3.89 24.02 28.82
N LEU A 182 4.78 23.54 27.95
CA LEU A 182 5.84 22.60 28.32
C LEU A 182 6.90 23.26 29.21
N PHE A 183 7.31 24.49 28.86
CA PHE A 183 8.27 25.26 29.64
C PHE A 183 7.76 25.58 31.04
N GLU A 184 6.48 25.95 31.18
CA GLU A 184 5.85 26.25 32.47
C GLU A 184 5.73 25.03 33.40
N ARG A 185 5.52 23.83 32.84
CA ARG A 185 5.41 22.58 33.62
C ARG A 185 6.76 22.07 34.12
N GLY A 186 7.86 22.40 33.43
CA GLY A 186 9.21 21.95 33.79
C GLY A 186 9.44 20.45 33.62
N ASP A 187 8.54 19.75 32.92
CA ASP A 187 8.61 18.32 32.69
C ASP A 187 9.60 17.98 31.56
N SER A 188 10.51 17.05 31.79
CA SER A 188 11.44 16.55 30.76
C SER A 188 10.79 15.55 29.79
N VAL A 189 9.56 15.12 30.07
CA VAL A 189 8.81 14.10 29.30
C VAL A 189 7.61 14.75 28.65
N THR A 190 7.62 14.87 27.33
CA THR A 190 6.55 15.52 26.56
C THR A 190 5.43 14.55 26.17
N GLY A 191 5.74 13.25 26.05
CA GLY A 191 4.80 12.19 25.72
C GLY A 191 4.15 11.51 26.95
N THR A 192 3.71 10.27 26.78
CA THR A 192 3.30 9.38 27.88
C THR A 192 4.53 8.76 28.53
N PRO A 193 4.79 9.02 29.84
CA PRO A 193 5.95 8.47 30.54
C PRO A 193 5.91 6.94 30.59
N THR A 194 7.04 6.32 30.29
CA THR A 194 7.17 4.86 30.32
C THR A 194 7.39 4.32 31.74
N GLY A 195 7.90 5.17 32.65
CA GLY A 195 8.30 4.77 34.00
C GLY A 195 9.73 4.22 34.08
N TYR A 196 10.39 4.09 32.92
CA TYR A 196 11.80 3.76 32.81
C TYR A 196 12.57 5.05 32.50
N ILE A 197 13.25 5.60 33.50
CA ILE A 197 13.76 6.98 33.46
C ILE A 197 14.76 7.18 32.32
N ASP A 198 15.66 6.21 32.11
CA ASP A 198 16.68 6.30 31.07
C ASP A 198 16.05 6.16 29.67
N LEU A 199 14.98 5.36 29.54
CA LEU A 199 14.21 5.24 28.30
C LEU A 199 13.39 6.52 28.03
N ASP A 200 12.78 7.09 29.06
CA ASP A 200 12.05 8.37 28.97
C ASP A 200 12.99 9.52 28.60
N THR A 201 14.24 9.49 29.07
CA THR A 201 15.27 10.46 28.67
C THR A 201 15.61 10.33 27.18
N GLN A 202 15.63 9.11 26.66
CA GLN A 202 15.93 8.84 25.25
C GLN A 202 14.76 9.14 24.31
N LEU A 203 13.52 8.87 24.74
CA LEU A 203 12.31 9.00 23.92
C LEU A 203 11.56 10.33 24.14
N ALA A 204 11.85 11.05 25.22
CA ALA A 204 10.98 12.11 25.76
C ALA A 204 9.55 11.61 26.05
N GLY A 205 9.43 10.33 26.42
CA GLY A 205 8.15 9.62 26.56
C GLY A 205 7.55 9.16 25.24
N LEU A 206 6.44 8.42 25.30
CA LEU A 206 5.75 7.91 24.11
C LEU A 206 4.89 9.01 23.49
N GLN A 207 5.26 9.44 22.28
CA GLN A 207 4.63 10.57 21.62
C GLN A 207 3.21 10.24 21.09
N PRO A 208 2.23 11.14 21.26
CA PRO A 208 0.93 11.07 20.60
C PRO A 208 1.06 10.83 19.09
N GLY A 209 0.20 9.97 18.53
CA GLY A 209 0.23 9.68 17.09
C GLY A 209 1.37 8.78 16.61
N ALA A 210 2.26 8.33 17.49
CA ALA A 210 3.36 7.43 17.16
C ALA A 210 2.94 5.95 17.25
N LEU A 211 3.45 5.15 16.32
CA LEU A 211 3.45 3.70 16.35
C LEU A 211 4.81 3.22 16.87
N ILE A 212 4.78 2.53 18.01
CA ILE A 212 5.95 1.98 18.69
C ILE A 212 5.92 0.46 18.57
N VAL A 213 6.92 -0.13 17.91
CA VAL A 213 7.05 -1.59 17.78
C VAL A 213 8.08 -2.11 18.76
N VAL A 214 7.70 -3.09 19.58
CA VAL A 214 8.62 -3.76 20.53
C VAL A 214 8.82 -5.21 20.11
N GLY A 215 10.03 -5.50 19.65
CA GLY A 215 10.49 -6.81 19.20
C GLY A 215 11.20 -7.60 20.30
N ALA A 216 10.82 -8.86 20.52
CA ALA A 216 11.62 -9.74 21.37
C ALA A 216 11.49 -11.22 20.98
N ARG A 217 12.49 -12.04 21.36
CA ARG A 217 12.39 -13.49 21.34
C ARG A 217 11.51 -14.00 22.50
N PRO A 218 10.94 -15.22 22.41
CA PRO A 218 10.24 -15.84 23.54
C PRO A 218 11.08 -15.81 24.82
N ALA A 219 10.40 -15.70 25.96
CA ALA A 219 10.99 -15.62 27.30
C ALA A 219 11.83 -14.36 27.62
N MET A 220 12.07 -13.45 26.67
CA MET A 220 12.79 -12.19 26.93
C MET A 220 12.01 -11.19 27.79
N GLY A 221 10.73 -11.44 28.07
CA GLY A 221 9.90 -10.58 28.94
C GLY A 221 9.08 -9.52 28.20
N LYS A 222 8.80 -9.69 26.91
CA LYS A 222 8.03 -8.76 26.07
C LYS A 222 6.72 -8.26 26.69
N THR A 223 5.84 -9.18 27.09
CA THR A 223 4.58 -8.84 27.75
C THR A 223 4.80 -8.19 29.12
N ALA A 224 5.82 -8.62 29.87
CA ALA A 224 6.15 -8.02 31.17
C ALA A 224 6.61 -6.57 31.04
N PHE A 225 7.42 -6.26 30.02
CA PHE A 225 7.86 -4.91 29.70
C PHE A 225 6.67 -4.01 29.36
N ALA A 226 5.76 -4.47 28.51
CA ALA A 226 4.57 -3.73 28.11
C ALA A 226 3.57 -3.54 29.24
N LEU A 227 3.35 -4.58 30.07
CA LEU A 227 2.51 -4.48 31.27
C LEU A 227 3.07 -3.49 32.28
N GLY A 228 4.40 -3.47 32.49
CA GLY A 228 5.04 -2.49 33.39
C GLY A 228 4.79 -1.05 32.95
N LEU A 229 4.88 -0.80 31.64
CA LEU A 229 4.62 0.50 31.04
C LEU A 229 3.14 0.89 31.13
N ALA A 230 2.24 -0.04 30.78
CA ALA A 230 0.80 0.15 30.87
C ALA A 230 0.35 0.43 32.31
N ALA A 231 0.89 -0.31 33.29
CA ALA A 231 0.62 -0.11 34.70
C ALA A 231 1.15 1.24 35.19
N HIS A 232 2.34 1.65 34.78
CA HIS A 232 2.88 2.97 35.12
C HIS A 232 1.97 4.08 34.60
N ALA A 233 1.62 4.06 33.31
CA ALA A 233 0.74 5.04 32.70
C ALA A 233 -0.67 5.07 33.36
N ALA A 234 -1.26 3.91 33.61
CA ALA A 234 -2.61 3.81 34.18
C ALA A 234 -2.69 4.17 35.67
N VAL A 235 -1.69 3.76 36.47
CA VAL A 235 -1.75 3.86 37.94
C VAL A 235 -1.00 5.08 38.47
N ARG A 236 0.20 5.37 37.94
CA ARG A 236 1.05 6.47 38.42
C ARG A 236 0.70 7.78 37.72
N GLU A 237 0.62 7.74 36.39
CA GLU A 237 0.32 8.93 35.57
C GLU A 237 -1.17 9.20 35.43
N GLN A 238 -2.03 8.28 35.88
CA GLN A 238 -3.49 8.38 35.81
C GLN A 238 -4.02 8.63 34.38
N ARG A 239 -3.27 8.14 33.38
CA ARG A 239 -3.65 8.22 31.96
C ARG A 239 -4.37 6.94 31.55
N PRO A 240 -5.51 7.02 30.85
CA PRO A 240 -6.25 5.83 30.44
C PRO A 240 -5.42 4.94 29.51
N VAL A 241 -5.39 3.63 29.75
CA VAL A 241 -4.65 2.66 28.91
C VAL A 241 -5.56 1.55 28.43
N LEU A 242 -5.53 1.27 27.13
CA LEU A 242 -6.23 0.14 26.54
C LEU A 242 -5.23 -0.95 26.13
N PHE A 243 -5.42 -2.17 26.62
CA PHE A 243 -4.52 -3.29 26.41
C PHE A 243 -5.26 -4.44 25.72
N PHE A 244 -4.84 -4.76 24.50
CA PHE A 244 -5.33 -5.90 23.72
C PHE A 244 -4.35 -7.08 23.87
N SER A 245 -4.87 -8.23 24.28
CA SER A 245 -4.12 -9.46 24.51
C SER A 245 -4.67 -10.60 23.67
N LEU A 246 -3.92 -11.00 22.67
CA LEU A 246 -4.31 -12.02 21.70
C LEU A 246 -3.79 -13.41 22.08
N GLU A 247 -2.77 -13.48 22.94
CA GLU A 247 -2.17 -14.74 23.39
C GLU A 247 -2.58 -15.13 24.82
N MET A 248 -2.66 -14.14 25.72
CA MET A 248 -2.89 -14.37 27.14
C MET A 248 -4.29 -13.97 27.58
N SER A 249 -4.87 -14.71 28.53
CA SER A 249 -6.16 -14.35 29.12
C SER A 249 -6.05 -13.14 30.06
N HIS A 250 -7.16 -12.42 30.25
CA HIS A 250 -7.22 -11.31 31.21
C HIS A 250 -6.84 -11.73 32.64
N LEU A 251 -7.14 -12.98 33.03
CA LEU A 251 -6.77 -13.53 34.34
C LEU A 251 -5.25 -13.65 34.51
N GLU A 252 -4.54 -14.17 33.50
CA GLU A 252 -3.08 -14.32 33.56
C GLU A 252 -2.37 -12.97 33.57
N LEU A 253 -2.87 -12.00 32.78
CA LEU A 253 -2.34 -10.63 32.79
C LEU A 253 -2.56 -9.96 34.15
N THR A 254 -3.76 -10.09 34.72
CA THR A 254 -4.09 -9.52 36.03
C THR A 254 -3.23 -10.13 37.14
N GLN A 255 -2.99 -11.45 37.10
CA GLN A 255 -2.08 -12.10 38.05
C GLN A 255 -0.65 -11.55 37.96
N ARG A 256 -0.14 -11.30 36.75
CA ARG A 256 1.18 -10.69 36.55
C ARG A 256 1.23 -9.25 37.08
N LEU A 257 0.20 -8.44 36.81
CA LEU A 257 0.10 -7.07 37.35
C LEU A 257 0.08 -7.07 38.88
N ILE A 258 -0.67 -7.97 39.51
CA ILE A 258 -0.69 -8.11 40.98
C ILE A 258 0.69 -8.52 41.49
N ALA A 259 1.32 -9.53 40.88
CA ALA A 259 2.63 -10.00 41.29
C ALA A 259 3.71 -8.89 41.18
N SER A 260 3.67 -8.10 40.10
CA SER A 260 4.61 -7.01 39.87
C SER A 260 4.38 -5.83 40.82
N GLU A 261 3.13 -5.38 40.99
CA GLU A 261 2.80 -4.24 41.88
C GLU A 261 2.98 -4.60 43.36
N ALA A 262 2.66 -5.83 43.76
CA ALA A 262 2.84 -6.31 45.13
C ALA A 262 4.29 -6.74 45.44
N ARG A 263 5.14 -6.92 44.41
CA ARG A 263 6.49 -7.51 44.47
C ARG A 263 6.49 -8.86 45.18
N ILE A 264 5.67 -9.78 44.68
CA ILE A 264 5.53 -11.15 45.20
C ILE A 264 5.91 -12.14 44.12
N ASP A 265 6.47 -13.27 44.55
CA ASP A 265 6.76 -14.41 43.69
C ASP A 265 5.50 -14.88 42.93
N ALA A 266 5.57 -14.83 41.60
CA ALA A 266 4.47 -15.19 40.71
C ALA A 266 4.09 -16.68 40.85
N THR A 267 5.03 -17.55 41.21
CA THR A 267 4.75 -18.97 41.49
C THR A 267 3.96 -19.14 42.78
N LYS A 268 4.25 -18.34 43.82
CA LYS A 268 3.43 -18.35 45.05
C LYS A 268 2.00 -17.90 44.77
N LEU A 269 1.84 -16.85 43.96
CA LEU A 269 0.52 -16.35 43.55
C LEU A 269 -0.27 -17.42 42.78
N ARG A 270 0.37 -18.07 41.81
CA ARG A 270 -0.23 -19.14 40.99
C ARG A 270 -0.55 -20.41 41.78
N THR A 271 0.28 -20.79 42.75
CA THR A 271 0.07 -21.99 43.57
C THR A 271 -0.83 -21.76 44.79
N GLY A 272 -1.19 -20.50 45.09
CA GLY A 272 -1.95 -20.12 46.27
C GLY A 272 -1.19 -20.27 47.59
N ARG A 273 0.12 -20.55 47.56
CA ARG A 273 0.98 -20.72 48.76
C ARG A 273 1.45 -19.37 49.28
N LEU A 274 0.50 -18.55 49.71
CA LEU A 274 0.70 -17.18 50.17
C LEU A 274 0.77 -17.12 51.69
N THR A 275 1.69 -16.30 52.22
CA THR A 275 1.72 -15.96 53.65
C THR A 275 0.74 -14.82 53.98
N ASP A 276 0.42 -14.61 55.25
CA ASP A 276 -0.41 -13.46 55.67
C ASP A 276 0.21 -12.11 55.28
N SER A 277 1.55 -12.05 55.24
CA SER A 277 2.29 -10.88 54.78
C SER A 277 2.12 -10.64 53.26
N ASP A 278 2.06 -11.71 52.48
CA ASP A 278 1.82 -11.65 51.04
C ASP A 278 0.38 -11.18 50.76
N TRP A 279 -0.60 -11.70 51.48
CA TRP A 279 -1.99 -11.22 51.40
C TRP A 279 -2.11 -9.72 51.68
N THR A 280 -1.41 -9.22 52.69
CA THR A 280 -1.40 -7.79 53.01
C THR A 280 -0.84 -6.95 51.86
N LYS A 281 0.20 -7.42 51.17
CA LYS A 281 0.78 -6.76 50.00
C LYS A 281 -0.16 -6.81 48.78
N ILE A 282 -0.80 -7.97 48.53
CA ILE A 282 -1.77 -8.16 47.44
C ILE A 282 -2.94 -7.20 47.60
N THR A 283 -3.55 -7.12 48.79
CA THR A 283 -4.69 -6.22 49.03
C THR A 283 -4.33 -4.76 48.78
N LYS A 284 -3.12 -4.33 49.16
CA LYS A 284 -2.63 -2.97 48.87
C LYS A 284 -2.40 -2.75 47.37
N ALA A 285 -1.84 -3.73 46.67
CA ALA A 285 -1.63 -3.67 45.23
C ALA A 285 -2.97 -3.61 44.47
N MET A 286 -3.94 -4.42 44.86
CA MET A 286 -5.30 -4.39 44.28
C MET A 286 -5.98 -3.05 44.47
N GLY A 287 -5.82 -2.40 45.62
CA GLY A 287 -6.34 -1.05 45.84
C GLY A 287 -5.78 -0.04 44.83
N ARG A 288 -4.46 -0.02 44.64
CA ARG A 288 -3.80 0.87 43.66
C ARG A 288 -4.17 0.55 42.22
N LEU A 289 -4.18 -0.73 41.86
CA LEU A 289 -4.56 -1.18 40.51
C LEU A 289 -6.01 -0.83 40.20
N GLY A 290 -6.91 -0.91 41.19
CA GLY A 290 -8.31 -0.54 41.04
C GLY A 290 -8.58 0.96 40.90
N GLU A 291 -7.66 1.81 41.34
CA GLU A 291 -7.69 3.26 41.07
C GLU A 291 -7.16 3.60 39.68
N GLY A 292 -6.40 2.69 39.05
CA GLY A 292 -5.83 2.90 37.72
C GLY A 292 -6.85 2.71 36.58
N GLN A 293 -6.70 3.50 35.53
CA GLN A 293 -7.55 3.46 34.34
C GLN A 293 -6.96 2.51 33.28
N LEU A 294 -7.03 1.19 33.52
CA LEU A 294 -6.55 0.14 32.61
C LEU A 294 -7.69 -0.76 32.14
N TRP A 295 -7.94 -0.80 30.83
CA TRP A 295 -8.91 -1.70 30.20
C TRP A 295 -8.18 -2.81 29.46
N ILE A 296 -8.61 -4.06 29.67
CA ILE A 296 -8.03 -5.25 29.03
C ILE A 296 -9.08 -5.91 28.15
N ASP A 297 -8.69 -6.27 26.93
CA ASP A 297 -9.49 -7.05 26.00
C ASP A 297 -8.67 -8.27 25.57
N ASP A 298 -9.17 -9.47 25.86
CA ASP A 298 -8.49 -10.73 25.58
C ASP A 298 -9.13 -11.56 24.45
N ASN A 299 -9.89 -10.91 23.56
CA ASN A 299 -10.43 -11.58 22.39
C ASN A 299 -9.27 -12.00 21.43
N PRO A 300 -9.10 -13.31 21.13
CA PRO A 300 -7.98 -13.81 20.34
C PRO A 300 -8.05 -13.48 18.84
N ALA A 301 -9.23 -13.13 18.31
CA ALA A 301 -9.46 -12.96 16.88
C ALA A 301 -9.83 -11.51 16.53
N LEU A 302 -9.01 -10.55 16.96
CA LEU A 302 -9.27 -9.12 16.70
C LEU A 302 -8.64 -8.64 15.39
N THR A 303 -9.46 -7.97 14.59
CA THR A 303 -9.04 -7.19 13.43
C THR A 303 -8.64 -5.76 13.84
N VAL A 304 -7.86 -5.07 13.00
CA VAL A 304 -7.52 -3.65 13.24
C VAL A 304 -8.77 -2.77 13.31
N THR A 305 -9.80 -3.10 12.54
CA THR A 305 -11.06 -2.33 12.52
C THR A 305 -11.76 -2.41 13.87
N GLU A 306 -11.83 -3.60 14.47
CA GLU A 306 -12.44 -3.78 15.79
C GLU A 306 -11.64 -3.09 16.89
N ILE A 307 -10.31 -3.20 16.85
CA ILE A 307 -9.41 -2.47 17.77
C ILE A 307 -9.72 -0.97 17.71
N ARG A 308 -9.79 -0.41 16.49
CA ARG A 308 -10.12 1.01 16.27
C ARG A 308 -11.51 1.36 16.80
N SER A 309 -12.52 0.56 16.49
CA SER A 309 -13.90 0.79 16.97
C SER A 309 -14.00 0.72 18.49
N LYS A 310 -13.28 -0.18 19.15
CA LYS A 310 -13.22 -0.28 20.62
C LYS A 310 -12.47 0.89 21.24
N ALA A 311 -11.32 1.26 20.69
CA ALA A 311 -10.53 2.40 21.16
C ALA A 311 -11.30 3.72 21.05
N ARG A 312 -11.97 3.98 19.92
CA ARG A 312 -12.86 5.14 19.73
C ARG A 312 -14.00 5.17 20.75
N ARG A 313 -14.75 4.06 20.87
CA ARG A 313 -15.87 3.95 21.83
C ARG A 313 -15.43 4.19 23.26
N LEU A 314 -14.20 3.79 23.63
CA LEU A 314 -13.66 4.06 24.94
C LEU A 314 -13.25 5.54 25.08
N GLN A 315 -12.55 6.11 24.11
CA GLN A 315 -12.16 7.53 24.12
C GLN A 315 -13.38 8.46 24.23
N ASP A 316 -14.48 8.18 23.53
CA ASP A 316 -15.72 8.96 23.60
C ASP A 316 -16.41 8.89 24.97
N ARG A 317 -16.13 7.86 25.78
CA ARG A 317 -16.71 7.68 27.13
C ARG A 317 -15.84 8.30 28.23
N LEU A 318 -14.60 8.64 27.92
CA LEU A 318 -13.65 9.16 28.88
C LEU A 318 -13.62 10.69 28.82
N ASP A 319 -13.46 11.32 29.98
CA ASP A 319 -13.32 12.78 30.08
C ASP A 319 -11.91 13.28 29.70
N GLN A 320 -10.99 12.36 29.42
CA GLN A 320 -9.61 12.62 29.03
C GLN A 320 -9.17 11.67 27.89
N PRO A 321 -8.22 12.08 27.03
CA PRO A 321 -7.75 11.24 25.93
C PRO A 321 -7.03 9.99 26.45
N LEU A 322 -7.05 8.91 25.65
CA LEU A 322 -6.27 7.72 25.96
C LEU A 322 -4.76 8.09 26.02
N GLY A 323 -4.06 7.57 27.02
CA GLY A 323 -2.62 7.78 27.17
C GLY A 323 -1.76 6.76 26.43
N LEU A 324 -2.29 5.56 26.18
CA LEU A 324 -1.59 4.47 25.51
C LEU A 324 -2.57 3.39 25.03
N ILE A 325 -2.31 2.85 23.86
CA ILE A 325 -2.92 1.60 23.39
C ILE A 325 -1.81 0.56 23.24
N VAL A 326 -1.98 -0.64 23.78
CA VAL A 326 -1.03 -1.76 23.67
C VAL A 326 -1.71 -2.92 22.95
N VAL A 327 -1.00 -3.56 22.02
CA VAL A 327 -1.46 -4.74 21.28
C VAL A 327 -0.42 -5.87 21.38
N ASP A 328 -0.76 -6.97 22.06
CA ASP A 328 0.10 -8.15 22.27
C ASP A 328 -0.49 -9.43 21.65
N TYR A 329 0.00 -9.97 20.52
CA TYR A 329 1.07 -9.50 19.63
C TYR A 329 0.59 -9.50 18.17
N LEU A 330 1.19 -8.61 17.36
CA LEU A 330 0.77 -8.31 15.98
C LEU A 330 0.48 -9.53 15.11
N GLN A 331 1.29 -10.59 15.20
CA GLN A 331 1.22 -11.73 14.28
C GLN A 331 0.11 -12.76 14.60
N LEU A 332 -0.74 -12.49 15.61
CA LEU A 332 -2.00 -13.21 15.88
C LEU A 332 -3.24 -12.48 15.37
N MET A 333 -3.11 -11.21 14.97
CA MET A 333 -4.24 -10.48 14.39
C MET A 333 -4.59 -11.06 13.03
N SER A 334 -5.88 -11.16 12.74
CA SER A 334 -6.38 -11.57 11.43
C SER A 334 -6.61 -10.34 10.55
N GLY A 335 -6.03 -10.34 9.35
CA GLY A 335 -6.33 -9.40 8.28
C GLY A 335 -7.72 -9.65 7.69
N ARG A 336 -8.20 -8.72 6.85
CA ARG A 336 -9.41 -8.98 6.05
C ARG A 336 -9.17 -10.21 5.18
N GLY A 337 -10.16 -11.09 5.08
CA GLY A 337 -10.05 -12.33 4.32
C GLY A 337 -9.50 -12.09 2.91
N SER A 338 -8.57 -12.98 2.49
CA SER A 338 -7.81 -12.98 1.22
C SER A 338 -6.39 -12.35 1.22
N ALA A 339 -5.76 -12.08 2.36
CA ALA A 339 -4.31 -11.78 2.38
C ALA A 339 -3.47 -13.08 2.33
N GLU A 340 -2.93 -13.41 1.15
CA GLU A 340 -2.24 -14.70 0.88
C GLU A 340 -0.85 -14.84 1.54
N SER A 341 -0.25 -13.76 2.06
CA SER A 341 1.04 -13.78 2.74
C SER A 341 1.01 -13.07 4.09
N ARG A 342 1.40 -13.78 5.15
CA ARG A 342 1.47 -13.28 6.53
C ARG A 342 2.31 -11.99 6.68
N GLN A 343 3.25 -11.77 5.76
CA GLN A 343 4.06 -10.54 5.72
C GLN A 343 3.27 -9.31 5.24
N VAL A 344 2.42 -9.49 4.24
CA VAL A 344 1.52 -8.44 3.73
C VAL A 344 0.49 -8.11 4.78
N GLU A 345 -0.08 -9.14 5.42
CA GLU A 345 -1.00 -9.00 6.54
C GLU A 345 -0.40 -8.18 7.69
N VAL A 346 0.83 -8.49 8.13
CA VAL A 346 1.53 -7.71 9.16
C VAL A 346 1.80 -6.26 8.72
N SER A 347 2.08 -6.03 7.43
CA SER A 347 2.27 -4.67 6.89
C SER A 347 0.98 -3.86 6.90
N GLU A 348 -0.14 -4.46 6.46
CA GLU A 348 -1.47 -3.85 6.53
C GLU A 348 -1.88 -3.56 7.97
N ILE A 349 -1.62 -4.49 8.90
CA ILE A 349 -1.88 -4.31 10.32
C ILE A 349 -1.07 -3.13 10.86
N SER A 350 0.23 -3.09 10.57
CA SER A 350 1.13 -2.02 11.01
C SER A 350 0.65 -0.64 10.50
N ARG A 351 0.32 -0.54 9.22
CA ARG A 351 -0.25 0.68 8.62
C ARG A 351 -1.58 1.06 9.27
N GLY A 352 -2.47 0.11 9.48
CA GLY A 352 -3.76 0.33 10.13
C GLY A 352 -3.62 0.84 11.57
N LEU A 353 -2.67 0.31 12.34
CA LEU A 353 -2.34 0.79 13.68
C LEU A 353 -1.69 2.17 13.66
N LYS A 354 -0.88 2.50 12.66
CA LYS A 354 -0.33 3.86 12.49
C LYS A 354 -1.42 4.88 12.18
N ILE A 355 -2.39 4.51 11.34
CA ILE A 355 -3.57 5.34 11.07
C ILE A 355 -4.35 5.55 12.37
N LEU A 356 -4.63 4.49 13.13
CA LEU A 356 -5.28 4.57 14.45
C LEU A 356 -4.55 5.52 15.41
N ALA A 357 -3.22 5.41 15.51
CA ALA A 357 -2.42 6.24 16.37
C ALA A 357 -2.62 7.73 16.05
N ARG A 358 -2.49 8.10 14.77
CA ARG A 358 -2.66 9.48 14.29
C ARG A 358 -4.08 10.00 14.44
N GLU A 359 -5.05 9.13 14.20
CA GLU A 359 -6.47 9.45 14.23
C GLU A 359 -6.97 9.77 15.64
N LEU A 360 -6.50 9.03 16.64
CA LEU A 360 -6.85 9.27 18.04
C LEU A 360 -5.89 10.22 18.78
N GLU A 361 -4.76 10.55 18.15
CA GLU A 361 -3.63 11.24 18.77
C GLU A 361 -3.11 10.52 20.03
N VAL A 362 -2.97 9.18 19.95
CA VAL A 362 -2.56 8.31 21.06
C VAL A 362 -1.34 7.51 20.65
N PRO A 363 -0.32 7.31 21.52
CA PRO A 363 0.75 6.37 21.23
C PRO A 363 0.19 4.94 21.17
N VAL A 364 0.48 4.23 20.09
CA VAL A 364 0.11 2.81 19.92
C VAL A 364 1.37 1.96 20.01
N MET A 365 1.43 1.10 21.02
CA MET A 365 2.48 0.12 21.21
C MET A 365 2.05 -1.25 20.65
N ALA A 366 2.81 -1.75 19.70
CA ALA A 366 2.59 -3.02 19.06
C ALA A 366 3.73 -3.98 19.39
N LEU A 367 3.38 -5.10 20.01
CA LEU A 367 4.33 -6.13 20.39
C LEU A 367 4.55 -7.07 19.20
N SER A 368 5.80 -7.29 18.76
CA SER A 368 6.17 -8.25 17.71
C SER A 368 7.16 -9.35 18.15
N GLN A 369 6.91 -10.60 17.78
CA GLN A 369 7.85 -11.70 18.02
C GLN A 369 8.95 -11.72 16.95
N LEU A 370 10.20 -11.97 17.34
CA LEU A 370 11.35 -12.01 16.41
C LEU A 370 11.61 -13.40 15.82
N SER A 371 12.24 -13.41 14.64
CA SER A 371 12.67 -14.63 13.95
C SER A 371 13.61 -15.50 14.81
N ARG A 372 13.51 -16.83 14.64
CA ARG A 372 14.41 -17.81 15.30
C ARG A 372 15.85 -17.77 14.75
N GLN A 373 16.05 -17.21 13.56
CA GLN A 373 17.37 -17.14 12.91
C GLN A 373 18.40 -16.34 13.72
N LEU A 374 17.95 -15.39 14.54
CA LEU A 374 18.77 -14.64 15.47
C LEU A 374 19.64 -15.54 16.35
N GLU A 375 19.15 -16.72 16.74
CA GLU A 375 19.84 -17.64 17.65
C GLU A 375 21.05 -18.34 17.01
N GLN A 376 21.17 -18.30 15.68
CA GLN A 376 22.29 -18.86 14.93
C GLN A 376 23.50 -17.92 14.85
N ARG A 377 23.32 -16.63 15.18
CA ARG A 377 24.40 -15.64 15.16
C ARG A 377 25.30 -15.77 16.38
N ALA A 378 26.56 -15.37 16.20
CA ALA A 378 27.51 -15.23 17.31
C ALA A 378 27.05 -14.14 18.29
N ASP A 379 26.58 -12.99 17.78
CA ASP A 379 25.88 -11.97 18.57
C ASP A 379 24.36 -12.14 18.42
N LYS A 380 23.72 -12.43 19.55
CA LYS A 380 22.27 -12.68 19.64
C LYS A 380 21.49 -11.41 19.95
N ARG A 381 22.12 -10.24 20.01
CA ARG A 381 21.41 -8.96 20.10
C ARG A 381 20.51 -8.77 18.87
N PRO A 382 19.22 -8.45 19.05
CA PRO A 382 18.33 -8.18 17.94
C PRO A 382 18.73 -6.93 17.14
N MET A 383 18.43 -6.97 15.85
CA MET A 383 18.54 -5.86 14.92
C MET A 383 17.27 -5.72 14.10
N LEU A 384 17.12 -4.61 13.35
CA LEU A 384 15.95 -4.35 12.49
C LEU A 384 15.63 -5.50 11.54
N ALA A 385 16.66 -6.21 11.06
CA ALA A 385 16.51 -7.40 10.22
C ALA A 385 15.87 -8.62 10.93
N ASP A 386 15.69 -8.62 12.26
CA ASP A 386 15.10 -9.73 13.01
C ASP A 386 13.59 -9.55 13.27
N LEU A 387 13.08 -8.32 13.18
CA LEU A 387 11.64 -8.06 13.03
C LEU A 387 11.12 -8.53 11.68
N ARG A 388 12.04 -8.70 10.74
CA ARG A 388 11.74 -9.12 9.39
C ARG A 388 11.63 -10.63 9.33
N GLU A 389 10.43 -11.07 9.03
CA GLU A 389 10.27 -12.26 8.22
C GLU A 389 10.41 -11.96 6.74
N SER A 390 10.72 -10.72 6.31
CA SER A 390 10.86 -10.34 4.90
C SER A 390 12.15 -10.84 4.27
N GLY A 391 12.09 -11.17 2.98
CA GLY A 391 13.25 -11.65 2.25
C GLY A 391 14.21 -10.56 1.84
N CYS A 392 15.43 -11.00 1.55
CA CYS A 392 16.58 -10.16 1.23
C CYS A 392 17.13 -10.56 -0.15
N LEU A 393 17.89 -9.65 -0.74
CA LEU A 393 18.52 -9.79 -2.05
C LEU A 393 20.05 -9.85 -1.88
N ILE A 394 20.80 -10.28 -2.89
CA ILE A 394 22.28 -10.29 -2.83
C ILE A 394 22.88 -8.95 -3.31
N ALA A 395 24.17 -8.72 -3.04
CA ALA A 395 24.84 -7.47 -3.40
C ALA A 395 24.77 -7.16 -4.90
N GLU A 396 24.88 -8.21 -5.72
CA GLU A 396 24.93 -8.17 -7.17
C GLU A 396 23.56 -7.92 -7.80
N THR A 397 22.50 -7.86 -7.00
CA THR A 397 21.16 -7.53 -7.48
C THR A 397 21.13 -6.09 -7.96
N ARG A 398 20.72 -5.93 -9.22
CA ARG A 398 20.66 -4.69 -9.99
C ARG A 398 19.29 -4.04 -9.83
N VAL A 399 19.24 -2.89 -9.17
CA VAL A 399 18.04 -2.06 -9.01
C VAL A 399 17.92 -1.12 -10.21
N LEU A 400 16.73 -1.04 -10.79
CA LEU A 400 16.46 -0.15 -11.92
C LEU A 400 16.08 1.26 -11.45
N ARG A 401 16.91 2.24 -11.79
CA ARG A 401 16.67 3.66 -11.45
C ARG A 401 15.64 4.30 -12.38
N ALA A 402 14.77 5.13 -11.83
CA ALA A 402 13.76 5.86 -12.61
C ALA A 402 14.29 7.13 -13.26
N ASP A 403 15.33 7.74 -12.69
CA ASP A 403 15.90 8.99 -13.19
C ASP A 403 16.69 8.82 -14.50
N THR A 404 17.31 7.66 -14.69
CA THR A 404 18.28 7.38 -15.76
C THR A 404 18.00 6.10 -16.53
N ASN A 405 17.06 5.27 -16.07
CA ASN A 405 16.82 3.91 -16.57
C ASN A 405 18.04 2.97 -16.50
N LEU A 406 19.06 3.35 -15.73
CA LEU A 406 20.23 2.52 -15.48
C LEU A 406 19.98 1.53 -14.36
N GLU A 407 20.64 0.38 -14.47
CA GLU A 407 20.72 -0.60 -13.40
C GLU A 407 21.95 -0.32 -12.52
N VAL A 408 21.76 -0.22 -11.21
CA VAL A 408 22.83 -0.07 -10.22
C VAL A 408 22.70 -1.18 -9.18
N THR A 409 23.81 -1.80 -8.80
CA THR A 409 23.78 -2.90 -7.84
C THR A 409 23.53 -2.42 -6.41
N LEU A 410 22.92 -3.25 -5.57
CA LEU A 410 22.74 -2.95 -4.14
C LEU A 410 24.09 -2.72 -3.44
N GLY A 411 25.15 -3.43 -3.87
CA GLY A 411 26.51 -3.20 -3.38
C GLY A 411 27.04 -1.80 -3.68
N GLU A 412 26.92 -1.33 -4.92
CA GLU A 412 27.34 0.02 -5.32
C GLU A 412 26.53 1.12 -4.61
N LEU A 413 25.23 0.90 -4.40
CA LEU A 413 24.39 1.83 -3.63
C LEU A 413 24.84 1.93 -2.17
N LEU A 414 25.24 0.82 -1.56
CA LEU A 414 25.77 0.82 -0.20
C LEU A 414 27.13 1.51 -0.11
N GLU A 415 28.05 1.21 -1.03
CA GLU A 415 29.40 1.81 -1.05
C GLU A 415 29.37 3.31 -1.28
N SER A 416 28.46 3.79 -2.14
CA SER A 416 28.26 5.21 -2.39
C SER A 416 27.55 5.95 -1.26
N GLY A 417 26.89 5.23 -0.34
CA GLY A 417 26.07 5.82 0.72
C GLY A 417 24.89 6.64 0.18
N ALA A 418 24.46 6.38 -1.06
CA ALA A 418 23.42 7.14 -1.71
C ALA A 418 22.08 6.92 -1.01
N SER A 419 21.38 8.03 -0.74
CA SER A 419 20.02 8.03 -0.20
C SER A 419 19.06 8.72 -1.16
N GLU A 420 17.77 8.42 -1.01
CA GLU A 420 16.68 9.02 -1.80
C GLU A 420 16.81 8.80 -3.32
N ILE A 421 17.15 7.57 -3.70
CA ILE A 421 17.37 7.17 -5.09
C ILE A 421 16.01 6.94 -5.79
N PRO A 422 15.73 7.61 -6.92
CA PRO A 422 14.54 7.32 -7.72
C PRO A 422 14.64 5.93 -8.36
N VAL A 423 13.68 5.05 -8.07
CA VAL A 423 13.62 3.68 -8.59
C VAL A 423 12.28 3.41 -9.26
N TRP A 424 12.28 2.54 -10.27
CA TRP A 424 11.02 2.10 -10.87
C TRP A 424 10.29 1.14 -9.93
N SER A 425 8.99 1.38 -9.78
CA SER A 425 8.10 0.62 -8.93
C SER A 425 6.75 0.37 -9.60
N LEU A 426 5.96 -0.53 -9.04
CA LEU A 426 4.62 -0.88 -9.51
C LEU A 426 3.57 -0.30 -8.55
N ASN A 427 2.59 0.43 -9.08
CA ASN A 427 1.45 0.88 -8.29
C ASN A 427 0.31 -0.17 -8.26
N ASP A 428 -0.78 0.15 -7.56
CA ASP A 428 -1.91 -0.77 -7.39
C ASP A 428 -2.68 -1.03 -8.70
N GLU A 429 -2.61 -0.11 -9.67
CA GLU A 429 -3.18 -0.27 -11.02
C GLU A 429 -2.24 -1.01 -12.01
N TYR A 430 -1.17 -1.63 -11.52
CA TYR A 430 -0.16 -2.33 -12.32
C TYR A 430 0.52 -1.45 -13.38
N LYS A 431 0.70 -0.16 -13.09
CA LYS A 431 1.47 0.79 -13.90
C LYS A 431 2.86 1.00 -13.30
N MET A 432 3.84 1.21 -14.17
CA MET A 432 5.20 1.53 -13.73
C MET A 432 5.26 3.00 -13.33
N VAL A 433 5.71 3.28 -12.11
CA VAL A 433 5.81 4.63 -11.55
C VAL A 433 7.17 4.83 -10.87
N PRO A 434 7.72 6.06 -10.86
CA PRO A 434 8.88 6.38 -10.04
C PRO A 434 8.51 6.36 -8.56
N ALA A 435 9.39 5.81 -7.73
CA ALA A 435 9.30 5.83 -6.27
C ALA A 435 10.68 6.12 -5.66
N THR A 436 10.71 6.57 -4.40
CA THR A 436 11.97 6.92 -3.72
C THR A 436 12.46 5.77 -2.87
N MET A 437 13.64 5.23 -3.21
CA MET A 437 14.40 4.32 -2.36
C MET A 437 15.24 5.11 -1.37
N THR A 438 14.98 4.99 -0.07
CA THR A 438 15.68 5.81 0.94
C THR A 438 17.12 5.37 1.13
N HIS A 439 17.39 4.07 1.23
CA HIS A 439 18.72 3.48 1.34
C HIS A 439 18.67 1.96 1.16
N ALA A 440 19.81 1.39 0.78
CA ALA A 440 20.10 -0.05 0.84
C ALA A 440 21.07 -0.32 2.00
N PHE A 441 20.94 -1.48 2.65
CA PHE A 441 21.76 -1.81 3.82
C PHE A 441 21.92 -3.34 4.00
N PRO A 442 23.03 -3.79 4.63
CA PRO A 442 23.30 -5.21 4.80
C PRO A 442 22.34 -5.84 5.83
N SER A 443 21.89 -7.05 5.55
CA SER A 443 20.96 -7.84 6.38
C SER A 443 21.55 -9.20 6.80
N GLY A 444 22.88 -9.29 6.82
CA GLY A 444 23.64 -10.45 7.29
C GLY A 444 23.88 -11.52 6.21
N THR A 445 24.21 -12.74 6.63
CA THR A 445 24.40 -13.90 5.76
C THR A 445 23.19 -14.81 5.85
N LYS A 446 22.58 -15.14 4.71
CA LYS A 446 21.40 -16.02 4.62
C LYS A 446 21.55 -16.98 3.44
N GLU A 447 20.88 -18.13 3.49
CA GLU A 447 20.76 -19.00 2.32
C GLU A 447 19.96 -18.28 1.22
N ALA A 448 20.55 -18.20 0.03
CA ALA A 448 19.96 -17.56 -1.13
C ALA A 448 19.64 -18.58 -2.22
N PHE A 449 18.62 -18.27 -3.02
CA PHE A 449 18.11 -19.09 -4.10
C PHE A 449 18.10 -18.27 -5.38
N ARG A 450 18.61 -18.86 -6.46
CA ARG A 450 18.52 -18.30 -7.81
C ARG A 450 17.21 -18.73 -8.44
N LEU A 451 16.41 -17.73 -8.80
CA LEU A 451 15.19 -17.84 -9.57
C LEU A 451 15.46 -17.48 -11.02
N ARG A 452 15.15 -18.38 -11.96
CA ARG A 452 15.24 -18.13 -13.41
C ARG A 452 13.85 -18.14 -14.02
N LEU A 453 13.60 -17.17 -14.89
CA LEU A 453 12.33 -17.02 -15.59
C LEU A 453 12.43 -17.44 -17.05
N ALA A 454 11.26 -17.68 -17.66
CA ALA A 454 11.12 -18.08 -19.04
C ALA A 454 11.71 -17.04 -20.01
N SER A 455 11.61 -15.74 -19.72
CA SER A 455 12.28 -14.67 -20.49
C SER A 455 13.81 -14.76 -20.48
N GLY A 456 14.39 -15.56 -19.60
CA GLY A 456 15.83 -15.65 -19.36
C GLY A 456 16.34 -14.69 -18.28
N ARG A 457 15.46 -13.88 -17.66
CA ARG A 457 15.79 -13.08 -16.47
C ARG A 457 16.14 -13.97 -15.28
N GLU A 458 17.07 -13.49 -14.45
CA GLU A 458 17.55 -14.19 -13.27
C GLU A 458 17.66 -13.22 -12.10
N VAL A 459 17.09 -13.61 -10.96
CA VAL A 459 17.18 -12.86 -9.69
C VAL A 459 17.55 -13.84 -8.57
N THR A 460 18.35 -13.39 -7.62
CA THR A 460 18.76 -14.21 -6.47
C THR A 460 18.29 -13.55 -5.19
N ALA A 461 17.54 -14.30 -4.40
CA ALA A 461 16.87 -13.83 -3.20
C ALA A 461 16.80 -14.93 -2.13
N THR A 462 16.51 -14.57 -0.88
CA THR A 462 16.25 -15.54 0.18
C THR A 462 14.90 -16.24 -0.01
N ALA A 463 14.72 -17.42 0.59
CA ALA A 463 13.50 -18.23 0.49
C ALA A 463 12.21 -17.45 0.80
N ASN A 464 12.27 -16.57 1.80
CA ASN A 464 11.15 -15.75 2.25
C ASN A 464 10.94 -14.45 1.46
N HIS A 465 11.65 -14.24 0.33
CA HIS A 465 11.48 -13.03 -0.48
C HIS A 465 10.21 -13.11 -1.32
N PRO A 466 9.28 -12.16 -1.16
CA PRO A 466 8.05 -12.13 -1.94
C PRO A 466 8.27 -11.60 -3.38
N PHE A 467 7.54 -12.19 -4.32
CA PHE A 467 7.44 -11.82 -5.72
C PHE A 467 5.97 -11.60 -6.10
N ARG A 468 5.70 -10.60 -6.93
CA ARG A 468 4.32 -10.25 -7.31
C ARG A 468 3.78 -11.28 -8.28
N THR A 469 2.71 -11.98 -7.92
CA THR A 469 1.87 -12.80 -8.80
C THR A 469 0.58 -12.04 -9.13
N VAL A 470 -0.28 -12.65 -9.94
CA VAL A 470 -1.56 -12.00 -10.30
C VAL A 470 -2.55 -12.00 -9.14
N GLN A 471 -2.47 -12.99 -8.23
CA GLN A 471 -3.31 -13.11 -7.04
C GLN A 471 -2.76 -12.33 -5.85
N GLY A 472 -1.45 -12.05 -5.81
CA GLY A 472 -0.87 -11.47 -4.61
C GLY A 472 0.65 -11.39 -4.64
N TRP A 473 1.27 -11.40 -3.47
CA TRP A 473 2.70 -11.54 -3.30
C TRP A 473 2.99 -12.92 -2.72
N LEU A 474 3.76 -13.75 -3.41
CA LEU A 474 4.14 -15.10 -2.96
C LEU A 474 5.64 -15.17 -2.67
N ARG A 475 6.02 -15.91 -1.62
CA ARG A 475 7.43 -16.09 -1.26
C ARG A 475 8.14 -17.02 -2.25
N LEU A 476 9.45 -16.83 -2.40
CA LEU A 476 10.27 -17.68 -3.28
C LEU A 476 10.09 -19.18 -2.98
N ASP A 477 10.02 -19.57 -1.71
CA ASP A 477 9.83 -20.96 -1.29
C ASP A 477 8.41 -21.52 -1.52
N GLU A 478 7.44 -20.65 -1.80
CA GLU A 478 6.08 -21.01 -2.19
C GLU A 478 5.93 -21.08 -3.73
N LEU A 479 6.87 -20.49 -4.49
CA LEU A 479 6.86 -20.52 -5.94
C LEU A 479 7.21 -21.92 -6.46
N SER A 480 6.36 -22.43 -7.34
CA SER A 480 6.62 -23.66 -8.09
C SER A 480 6.98 -23.35 -9.55
N VAL A 481 7.71 -24.26 -10.20
CA VAL A 481 7.98 -24.16 -11.65
C VAL A 481 6.64 -24.13 -12.40
N GLY A 482 6.47 -23.15 -13.28
CA GLY A 482 5.21 -22.85 -13.96
C GLY A 482 4.42 -21.67 -13.36
N THR A 483 4.73 -21.26 -12.12
CA THR A 483 4.12 -20.07 -11.50
C THR A 483 4.52 -18.82 -12.29
N ARG A 484 3.59 -17.89 -12.49
CA ARG A 484 3.87 -16.63 -13.21
C ARG A 484 4.03 -15.46 -12.25
N ILE A 485 5.12 -14.71 -12.42
CA ILE A 485 5.44 -13.54 -11.61
C ILE A 485 5.57 -12.29 -12.47
N ALA A 486 5.41 -11.13 -11.84
CA ALA A 486 5.37 -9.84 -12.48
C ALA A 486 6.78 -9.38 -12.86
N THR A 487 6.90 -8.96 -14.12
CA THR A 487 8.09 -8.31 -14.65
C THR A 487 7.66 -7.10 -15.50
N PRO A 488 8.51 -6.09 -15.73
CA PRO A 488 8.13 -4.97 -16.57
C PRO A 488 7.89 -5.41 -18.02
N ARG A 489 6.74 -5.01 -18.58
CA ARG A 489 6.37 -5.14 -20.00
C ARG A 489 6.71 -3.89 -20.79
N ARG A 490 6.57 -2.73 -20.14
CA ARG A 490 6.88 -1.42 -20.69
C ARG A 490 7.59 -0.60 -19.63
N LEU A 491 8.53 0.23 -20.05
CA LEU A 491 9.15 1.24 -19.20
C LEU A 491 8.94 2.62 -19.81
N GLY A 492 8.77 3.62 -18.96
CA GLY A 492 8.71 5.01 -19.37
C GLY A 492 10.08 5.55 -19.81
N ALA A 493 10.06 6.77 -20.33
CA ALA A 493 11.28 7.55 -20.46
C ALA A 493 11.89 7.81 -19.07
N PRO A 494 13.22 7.85 -18.95
CA PRO A 494 13.85 8.29 -17.71
C PRO A 494 13.48 9.76 -17.42
N GLU A 495 13.48 10.15 -16.15
CA GLU A 495 13.20 11.55 -15.76
C GLU A 495 14.25 12.51 -16.35
N GLN A 496 15.49 12.03 -16.53
CA GLN A 496 16.60 12.78 -17.11
C GLN A 496 16.87 12.28 -18.53
N LEU A 497 16.47 13.10 -19.52
CA LEU A 497 16.77 12.86 -20.92
C LEU A 497 17.97 13.69 -21.37
N LEU A 498 18.94 13.03 -22.02
CA LEU A 498 20.12 13.67 -22.61
C LEU A 498 20.11 13.43 -24.12
N SER A 499 19.92 14.49 -24.90
CA SER A 499 20.01 14.41 -26.36
C SER A 499 21.45 14.57 -26.81
N VAL A 500 21.90 13.70 -27.71
CA VAL A 500 23.25 13.72 -28.28
C VAL A 500 23.20 14.11 -29.77
N PRO A 501 24.22 14.83 -30.30
CA PRO A 501 24.33 15.09 -31.73
C PRO A 501 24.32 13.82 -32.59
N ALA A 502 23.64 13.89 -33.75
CA ALA A 502 23.39 12.71 -34.60
C ALA A 502 24.68 12.04 -35.13
N ASP A 503 25.76 12.80 -35.29
CA ASP A 503 27.08 12.33 -35.73
C ASP A 503 27.79 11.46 -34.67
N GLN A 504 27.37 11.52 -33.42
CA GLN A 504 27.93 10.73 -32.32
C GLN A 504 27.13 9.44 -32.06
N LEU A 505 25.90 9.32 -32.55
CA LEU A 505 25.02 8.18 -32.27
C LEU A 505 25.60 6.84 -32.76
N GLY A 506 26.22 6.83 -33.95
CA GLY A 506 26.81 5.61 -34.52
C GLY A 506 27.99 5.06 -33.70
N GLN A 507 28.68 5.92 -32.94
CA GLN A 507 29.82 5.50 -32.11
C GLN A 507 29.36 4.66 -30.90
N PHE A 508 28.16 4.91 -30.38
CA PHE A 508 27.62 4.16 -29.24
C PHE A 508 27.40 2.67 -29.55
N ALA A 509 26.97 2.33 -30.78
CA ALA A 509 26.76 0.93 -31.15
C ALA A 509 28.08 0.15 -31.21
N GLU A 510 29.13 0.77 -31.76
CA GLU A 510 30.47 0.17 -31.85
C GLU A 510 31.15 0.06 -30.48
N SER A 511 31.05 1.11 -29.66
CA SER A 511 31.60 1.12 -28.29
C SER A 511 30.91 0.06 -27.43
N SER A 512 29.59 -0.02 -27.49
CA SER A 512 28.80 -0.98 -26.70
C SER A 512 29.13 -2.43 -27.05
N LYS A 513 29.29 -2.73 -28.34
CA LYS A 513 29.71 -4.06 -28.80
C LYS A 513 31.11 -4.43 -28.30
N SER A 514 32.04 -3.48 -28.36
CA SER A 514 33.45 -3.71 -27.98
C SER A 514 33.61 -3.84 -26.46
N ALA A 515 32.89 -3.03 -25.69
CA ALA A 515 32.85 -3.10 -24.23
C ALA A 515 32.07 -4.33 -23.71
N GLY A 516 31.13 -4.84 -24.51
CA GLY A 516 30.26 -5.94 -24.09
C GLY A 516 29.17 -5.54 -23.11
N ALA A 517 28.85 -4.25 -23.03
CA ALA A 517 27.73 -3.66 -22.28
C ALA A 517 27.28 -2.40 -23.03
N VAL A 518 26.01 -2.00 -22.91
CA VAL A 518 25.54 -0.76 -23.53
C VAL A 518 26.10 0.44 -22.78
N ASP A 519 26.55 1.46 -23.50
CA ASP A 519 27.03 2.71 -22.91
C ASP A 519 25.93 3.37 -22.04
N PRO A 520 26.22 3.75 -20.77
CA PRO A 520 25.22 4.32 -19.88
C PRO A 520 24.47 5.54 -20.45
N ALA A 521 25.11 6.35 -21.31
CA ALA A 521 24.47 7.50 -21.93
C ALA A 521 23.27 7.08 -22.81
N VAL A 522 23.30 5.88 -23.41
CA VAL A 522 22.24 5.38 -24.30
C VAL A 522 20.91 5.20 -23.56
N PHE A 523 20.93 4.88 -22.27
CA PHE A 523 19.71 4.70 -21.46
C PHE A 523 18.94 6.01 -21.24
N THR A 524 19.66 7.13 -21.27
CA THR A 524 19.10 8.49 -21.11
C THR A 524 18.69 9.16 -22.43
N LEU A 525 18.84 8.48 -23.57
CA LEU A 525 18.48 9.07 -24.87
C LEU A 525 16.96 9.19 -25.05
N PRO A 526 16.47 10.20 -25.81
CA PRO A 526 15.10 10.22 -26.31
C PRO A 526 14.81 9.01 -27.21
N ASP A 527 13.56 8.55 -27.24
CA ASP A 527 13.15 7.32 -27.98
C ASP A 527 13.59 7.32 -29.44
N ALA A 528 13.53 8.48 -30.12
CA ALA A 528 13.94 8.62 -31.51
C ALA A 528 15.45 8.36 -31.70
N GLN A 529 16.31 8.81 -30.79
CA GLN A 529 17.75 8.59 -30.86
C GLN A 529 18.11 7.17 -30.40
N LEU A 530 17.44 6.68 -29.36
CA LEU A 530 17.59 5.31 -28.89
C LEU A 530 17.26 4.30 -30.00
N ALA A 531 16.21 4.54 -30.79
CA ALA A 531 15.85 3.70 -31.93
C ALA A 531 16.99 3.61 -32.96
N VAL A 532 17.67 4.72 -33.26
CA VAL A 532 18.81 4.73 -34.19
C VAL A 532 19.97 3.89 -33.64
N VAL A 533 20.35 4.11 -32.37
CA VAL A 533 21.45 3.35 -31.73
C VAL A 533 21.15 1.85 -31.68
N LEU A 534 19.90 1.48 -31.35
CA LEU A 534 19.46 0.08 -31.36
C LEU A 534 19.46 -0.52 -32.76
N ALA A 535 19.05 0.22 -33.79
CA ALA A 535 19.06 -0.25 -35.18
C ALA A 535 20.49 -0.56 -35.65
N ASP A 536 21.46 0.31 -35.31
CA ASP A 536 22.88 0.13 -35.62
C ASP A 536 23.50 -1.03 -34.83
N LEU A 537 23.15 -1.16 -33.56
CA LEU A 537 23.58 -2.28 -32.73
C LEU A 537 23.04 -3.61 -33.30
N PHE A 538 21.75 -3.68 -33.67
CA PHE A 538 21.19 -4.85 -34.35
C PHE A 538 21.78 -5.07 -35.76
N GLY A 539 22.21 -4.03 -36.47
CA GLY A 539 23.00 -4.19 -37.70
C GLY A 539 24.32 -4.94 -37.45
N SER A 540 24.90 -4.75 -36.25
CA SER A 540 26.18 -5.35 -35.87
C SER A 540 26.07 -6.75 -35.24
N ILE A 541 25.14 -6.95 -34.30
CA ILE A 541 24.98 -8.20 -33.53
C ILE A 541 23.70 -8.97 -33.86
N GLY A 542 22.81 -8.38 -34.65
CA GLY A 542 21.52 -8.93 -35.03
C GLY A 542 21.53 -9.73 -36.32
N SER A 543 20.44 -10.47 -36.52
CA SER A 543 20.10 -11.22 -37.72
C SER A 543 18.59 -11.15 -37.93
N LEU A 544 18.19 -10.72 -39.13
CA LEU A 544 16.83 -10.75 -39.63
C LEU A 544 16.75 -11.79 -40.77
N GLY A 545 15.90 -12.78 -40.59
CA GLY A 545 15.68 -13.85 -41.57
C GLY A 545 14.22 -13.99 -41.93
N LEU A 546 13.94 -14.13 -43.22
CA LEU A 546 12.64 -14.51 -43.76
C LEU A 546 12.66 -15.97 -44.18
N GLY A 547 11.60 -16.69 -43.84
CA GLY A 547 11.39 -18.06 -44.27
C GLY A 547 9.91 -18.42 -44.27
N GLU A 548 9.63 -19.70 -44.45
CA GLU A 548 8.28 -20.23 -44.46
C GLU A 548 8.20 -21.43 -43.51
N LEU A 549 7.14 -21.52 -42.73
CA LEU A 549 6.88 -22.66 -41.86
C LEU A 549 5.42 -23.09 -42.01
N ARG A 550 5.21 -24.31 -42.51
CA ARG A 550 3.87 -24.90 -42.71
C ARG A 550 2.93 -24.00 -43.53
N GLY A 551 3.41 -23.40 -44.62
CA GLY A 551 2.59 -22.54 -45.48
C GLY A 551 2.40 -21.10 -45.00
N ARG A 552 3.04 -20.71 -43.89
CA ARG A 552 2.93 -19.36 -43.31
C ARG A 552 4.29 -18.66 -43.30
N PRO A 553 4.33 -17.34 -43.54
CA PRO A 553 5.57 -16.58 -43.44
C PRO A 553 6.12 -16.64 -42.01
N LEU A 554 7.43 -16.88 -41.90
CA LEU A 554 8.16 -16.95 -40.65
C LEU A 554 9.25 -15.87 -40.66
N VAL A 555 9.12 -14.88 -39.79
CA VAL A 555 10.17 -13.89 -39.52
C VAL A 555 10.96 -14.30 -38.29
N ARG A 556 12.28 -14.34 -38.41
CA ARG A 556 13.20 -14.57 -37.29
C ARG A 556 14.03 -13.32 -37.07
N LEU A 557 13.85 -12.71 -35.91
CA LEU A 557 14.61 -11.55 -35.47
C LEU A 557 15.36 -11.92 -34.19
N THR A 558 16.69 -11.88 -34.25
CA THR A 558 17.56 -12.29 -33.14
C THR A 558 18.78 -11.40 -33.01
N ALA A 559 19.32 -11.27 -31.80
CA ALA A 559 20.65 -10.69 -31.55
C ALA A 559 21.50 -11.69 -30.76
N THR A 560 22.79 -11.82 -31.10
CA THR A 560 23.68 -12.79 -30.45
C THR A 560 24.98 -12.13 -29.98
N SER A 561 25.37 -12.37 -28.74
CA SER A 561 26.65 -11.90 -28.15
C SER A 561 27.26 -12.96 -27.24
N SER A 562 28.57 -12.87 -27.00
CA SER A 562 29.25 -13.62 -25.94
C SER A 562 29.10 -12.97 -24.56
N SER A 563 28.82 -11.67 -24.50
CA SER A 563 28.54 -10.98 -23.24
C SER A 563 27.08 -11.14 -22.85
N ARG A 564 26.84 -11.50 -21.58
CA ARG A 564 25.48 -11.55 -21.01
C ARG A 564 24.94 -10.14 -20.78
N GLN A 565 25.78 -9.24 -20.25
CA GLN A 565 25.39 -7.88 -19.91
C GLN A 565 24.82 -7.14 -21.12
N LEU A 566 25.53 -7.13 -22.26
CA LEU A 566 25.04 -6.49 -23.49
C LEU A 566 23.64 -6.99 -23.91
N ILE A 567 23.35 -8.28 -23.71
CA ILE A 567 22.06 -8.86 -24.09
C ILE A 567 20.97 -8.50 -23.07
N ASP A 568 21.30 -8.43 -21.78
CA ASP A 568 20.39 -7.94 -20.74
C ASP A 568 20.06 -6.46 -20.97
N ASP A 569 21.06 -5.63 -21.24
CA ASP A 569 20.92 -4.20 -21.52
C ASP A 569 20.01 -3.97 -22.74
N VAL A 570 20.23 -4.72 -23.83
CA VAL A 570 19.36 -4.65 -25.02
C VAL A 570 17.94 -5.13 -24.68
N GLN A 571 17.77 -6.20 -23.91
CA GLN A 571 16.45 -6.66 -23.47
C GLN A 571 15.73 -5.57 -22.66
N LEU A 572 16.45 -4.85 -21.80
CA LEU A 572 15.91 -3.75 -20.99
C LEU A 572 15.50 -2.56 -21.86
N LEU A 573 16.36 -2.11 -22.78
CA LEU A 573 16.07 -0.98 -23.68
C LEU A 573 14.88 -1.23 -24.60
N LEU A 574 14.66 -2.48 -25.03
CA LEU A 574 13.49 -2.87 -25.82
C LEU A 574 12.16 -2.65 -25.07
N LEU A 575 12.15 -2.63 -23.73
CA LEU A 575 10.95 -2.35 -22.94
C LEU A 575 10.45 -0.91 -23.10
N ARG A 576 11.30 0.05 -23.47
CA ARG A 576 10.86 1.43 -23.79
C ARG A 576 9.89 1.49 -24.96
N PHE A 577 10.07 0.57 -25.91
CA PHE A 577 9.19 0.38 -27.06
C PHE A 577 8.08 -0.66 -26.78
N GLY A 578 8.03 -1.23 -25.56
CA GLY A 578 7.11 -2.30 -25.19
C GLY A 578 7.33 -3.59 -25.99
N ILE A 579 8.58 -3.87 -26.35
CA ILE A 579 8.97 -5.06 -27.12
C ILE A 579 9.49 -6.12 -26.15
N LEU A 580 8.75 -7.21 -26.02
CA LEU A 580 9.16 -8.35 -25.20
C LEU A 580 10.15 -9.22 -25.96
N SER A 581 11.14 -9.76 -25.24
CA SER A 581 12.16 -10.63 -25.81
C SER A 581 12.58 -11.73 -24.84
N ARG A 582 13.16 -12.81 -25.38
CA ARG A 582 13.60 -13.98 -24.63
C ARG A 582 15.09 -14.22 -24.82
N ILE A 583 15.81 -14.48 -23.74
CA ILE A 583 17.25 -14.80 -23.78
C ILE A 583 17.44 -16.30 -23.61
N THR A 584 18.32 -16.87 -24.43
CA THR A 584 18.71 -18.28 -24.36
C THR A 584 20.22 -18.42 -24.45
N ASN A 585 20.79 -19.38 -23.70
CA ASN A 585 22.17 -19.79 -23.89
C ASN A 585 22.24 -20.84 -25.00
N ILE A 586 22.93 -20.53 -26.09
CA ILE A 586 23.08 -21.41 -27.27
C ILE A 586 24.46 -22.08 -27.34
N GLY A 587 25.32 -21.87 -26.33
CA GLY A 587 26.70 -22.34 -26.33
C GLY A 587 26.94 -23.47 -25.33
N PRO A 588 27.20 -24.72 -25.79
CA PRO A 588 27.39 -25.86 -24.88
C PRO A 588 28.71 -25.79 -24.08
N ASN A 589 29.80 -25.26 -24.67
CA ASN A 589 31.12 -25.18 -24.03
C ASN A 589 31.62 -23.75 -23.76
N LYS A 590 31.11 -22.77 -24.51
CA LYS A 590 31.38 -21.34 -24.31
C LYS A 590 30.04 -20.62 -24.35
N PRO A 591 29.60 -19.98 -23.26
CA PRO A 591 28.29 -19.35 -23.21
C PRO A 591 28.19 -18.31 -24.33
N ARG A 592 27.12 -18.41 -25.10
CA ARG A 592 26.73 -17.44 -26.12
C ARG A 592 25.26 -17.18 -25.91
N TRP A 593 24.92 -15.92 -25.73
CA TRP A 593 23.60 -15.47 -25.36
C TRP A 593 22.90 -14.97 -26.62
N ARG A 594 21.72 -15.51 -26.88
CA ARG A 594 20.87 -15.09 -27.99
C ARG A 594 19.57 -14.53 -27.44
N LEU A 595 19.30 -13.29 -27.83
CA LEU A 595 18.03 -12.61 -27.65
C LEU A 595 17.13 -12.91 -28.84
N TRP A 596 15.89 -13.27 -28.55
CA TRP A 596 14.84 -13.54 -29.52
C TRP A 596 13.70 -12.56 -29.34
N ILE A 597 13.26 -11.94 -30.43
CA ILE A 597 12.01 -11.18 -30.45
C ILE A 597 10.95 -12.08 -31.09
N HIS A 598 10.01 -12.54 -30.27
CA HIS A 598 8.95 -13.47 -30.68
C HIS A 598 7.60 -12.76 -30.71
N GLY A 599 6.65 -13.32 -31.47
CA GLY A 599 5.32 -12.74 -31.64
C GLY A 599 5.28 -11.74 -32.78
N ALA A 600 4.27 -11.87 -33.64
CA ALA A 600 4.16 -11.03 -34.83
C ALA A 600 4.04 -9.54 -34.47
N GLU A 601 3.33 -9.22 -33.38
CA GLU A 601 3.17 -7.85 -32.89
C GLU A 601 4.51 -7.22 -32.46
N HIS A 602 5.29 -7.90 -31.62
CA HIS A 602 6.57 -7.38 -31.15
C HIS A 602 7.61 -7.28 -32.27
N GLN A 603 7.63 -8.24 -33.19
CA GLN A 603 8.50 -8.21 -34.37
C GLN A 603 8.11 -7.06 -35.31
N HIS A 604 6.81 -6.86 -35.55
CA HIS A 604 6.33 -5.75 -36.36
C HIS A 604 6.68 -4.42 -35.71
N ARG A 605 6.43 -4.27 -34.40
CA ARG A 605 6.76 -3.06 -33.66
C ARG A 605 8.25 -2.74 -33.74
N PHE A 606 9.11 -3.72 -33.51
CA PHE A 606 10.56 -3.57 -33.64
C PHE A 606 10.94 -3.07 -35.04
N LEU A 607 10.48 -3.73 -36.11
CA LEU A 607 10.87 -3.38 -37.47
C LEU A 607 10.31 -2.01 -37.90
N SER A 608 9.15 -1.62 -37.38
CA SER A 608 8.52 -0.33 -37.69
C SER A 608 9.12 0.86 -36.94
N GLN A 609 9.57 0.67 -35.69
CA GLN A 609 10.04 1.76 -34.82
C GLN A 609 11.56 1.85 -34.73
N ILE A 610 12.26 0.72 -34.83
CA ILE A 610 13.72 0.61 -34.68
C ILE A 610 14.34 0.21 -36.02
N GLY A 611 13.95 -0.95 -36.55
CA GLY A 611 14.55 -1.52 -37.76
C GLY A 611 15.91 -2.18 -37.51
N VAL A 612 16.60 -2.56 -38.60
CA VAL A 612 17.96 -3.11 -38.57
C VAL A 612 18.79 -2.36 -39.60
N SER A 613 19.91 -1.79 -39.19
CA SER A 613 20.78 -1.02 -40.09
C SER A 613 21.65 -1.91 -40.99
N GLY A 614 22.05 -1.38 -42.15
CA GLY A 614 22.97 -2.01 -43.09
C GLY A 614 22.38 -3.19 -43.87
N ASP A 615 23.26 -3.98 -44.52
CA ASP A 615 22.86 -5.09 -45.40
C ASP A 615 21.99 -6.15 -44.69
N ARG A 616 22.14 -6.30 -43.37
CA ARG A 616 21.35 -7.24 -42.56
C ARG A 616 19.89 -6.83 -42.41
N GLY A 617 19.56 -5.57 -42.66
CA GLY A 617 18.21 -5.03 -42.66
C GLY A 617 17.56 -4.93 -44.03
N ALA A 618 18.23 -5.37 -45.11
CA ALA A 618 17.73 -5.22 -46.48
C ALA A 618 16.31 -5.78 -46.69
N CYS A 619 15.94 -6.82 -45.95
CA CYS A 619 14.62 -7.46 -46.01
C CYS A 619 13.59 -6.93 -44.97
N THR A 620 13.84 -5.76 -44.36
CA THR A 620 12.94 -5.19 -43.34
C THR A 620 11.54 -4.91 -43.90
N ALA A 621 11.45 -4.29 -45.08
CA ALA A 621 10.16 -3.99 -45.71
C ALA A 621 9.36 -5.27 -46.03
N ASP A 622 10.03 -6.26 -46.62
CA ASP A 622 9.43 -7.57 -46.92
C ASP A 622 8.97 -8.28 -45.64
N ALA A 623 9.75 -8.17 -44.56
CA ALA A 623 9.40 -8.74 -43.26
C ALA A 623 8.17 -8.09 -42.63
N ILE A 624 8.04 -6.76 -42.70
CA ILE A 624 6.85 -6.03 -42.23
C ILE A 624 5.60 -6.46 -43.01
N GLN A 625 5.71 -6.56 -44.35
CA GLN A 625 4.61 -7.02 -45.19
C GLN A 625 4.22 -8.47 -44.86
N ALA A 626 5.21 -9.35 -44.70
CA ALA A 626 4.99 -10.73 -44.31
C ALA A 626 4.29 -10.85 -42.94
N LEU A 627 4.69 -10.06 -41.94
CA LEU A 627 4.08 -10.05 -40.61
C LEU A 627 2.65 -9.52 -40.62
N SER A 628 2.36 -8.52 -41.46
CA SER A 628 1.01 -7.97 -41.61
C SER A 628 -0.01 -8.99 -42.11
N SER A 629 0.45 -10.03 -42.83
CA SER A 629 -0.38 -11.14 -43.29
C SER A 629 -0.61 -12.25 -42.24
N VAL A 630 0.10 -12.21 -41.11
CA VAL A 630 -0.01 -13.20 -40.05
C VAL A 630 -1.07 -12.77 -39.04
N THR A 631 -2.12 -13.56 -38.87
CA THR A 631 -3.02 -13.42 -37.71
C THR A 631 -2.23 -13.70 -36.44
N SER A 632 -2.05 -12.66 -35.60
CA SER A 632 -1.29 -12.75 -34.34
C SER A 632 -1.82 -13.88 -33.46
N ASN A 633 -0.92 -14.65 -32.86
CA ASN A 633 -1.27 -15.64 -31.87
C ASN A 633 -1.40 -14.95 -30.50
N PRO A 634 -2.61 -14.85 -29.91
CA PRO A 634 -2.84 -14.08 -28.68
C PRO A 634 -2.21 -14.73 -27.43
N ASN A 635 -1.52 -15.87 -27.56
CA ASN A 635 -1.04 -16.70 -26.45
C ASN A 635 0.36 -16.33 -25.90
N VAL A 636 0.98 -15.24 -26.35
CA VAL A 636 2.36 -14.88 -25.93
C VAL A 636 2.38 -13.96 -24.70
N ASP A 637 1.55 -12.91 -24.70
CA ASP A 637 1.37 -11.98 -23.57
C ASP A 637 -0.06 -12.15 -23.02
N THR A 638 -0.21 -13.14 -22.13
CA THR A 638 -1.49 -13.53 -21.56
C THR A 638 -1.52 -13.28 -20.07
N ILE A 639 -2.70 -12.89 -19.59
CA ILE A 639 -2.98 -12.80 -18.16
C ILE A 639 -3.13 -14.23 -17.61
N PRO A 640 -2.51 -14.55 -16.45
CA PRO A 640 -2.55 -15.88 -15.86
C PRO A 640 -3.99 -16.37 -15.63
N ALA A 641 -4.15 -17.69 -15.59
CA ALA A 641 -5.48 -18.33 -15.58
C ALA A 641 -6.22 -18.13 -14.24
N GLU A 642 -5.46 -17.82 -13.19
CA GLU A 642 -5.87 -17.48 -11.83
C GLU A 642 -6.79 -16.25 -11.78
N VAL A 643 -6.75 -15.37 -12.77
CA VAL A 643 -7.68 -14.22 -12.90
C VAL A 643 -9.13 -14.66 -13.14
N ARG A 644 -9.36 -15.94 -13.48
CA ARG A 644 -10.69 -16.51 -13.60
C ARG A 644 -11.56 -16.22 -12.37
N ASP A 645 -11.01 -16.36 -11.16
CA ASP A 645 -11.79 -16.22 -9.94
C ASP A 645 -12.28 -14.77 -9.77
N LEU A 646 -11.40 -13.80 -10.03
CA LEU A 646 -11.76 -12.39 -10.11
C LEU A 646 -12.80 -12.09 -11.20
N ILE A 647 -12.70 -12.72 -12.37
CA ILE A 647 -13.72 -12.57 -13.43
C ILE A 647 -15.08 -13.11 -12.97
N VAL A 648 -15.09 -14.25 -12.26
CA VAL A 648 -16.32 -14.85 -11.74
C VAL A 648 -16.95 -13.94 -10.68
N GLU A 649 -16.15 -13.41 -9.74
CA GLU A 649 -16.61 -12.44 -8.74
C GLU A 649 -17.21 -11.18 -9.38
N GLU A 650 -16.56 -10.62 -10.38
CA GLU A 650 -17.03 -9.42 -11.09
C GLU A 650 -18.30 -9.68 -11.92
N LEU A 651 -18.47 -10.89 -12.45
CA LEU A 651 -19.72 -11.30 -13.09
C LEU A 651 -20.87 -11.40 -12.09
N HIS A 652 -20.60 -11.93 -10.89
CA HIS A 652 -21.58 -11.95 -9.80
C HIS A 652 -21.96 -10.54 -9.37
N ARG A 653 -20.99 -9.63 -9.23
CA ARG A 653 -21.22 -8.21 -8.92
C ARG A 653 -22.08 -7.51 -9.98
N ALA A 654 -21.85 -7.84 -11.25
CA ALA A 654 -22.60 -7.28 -12.38
C ALA A 654 -23.97 -7.98 -12.63
N GLU A 655 -24.35 -8.97 -11.81
CA GLU A 655 -25.52 -9.82 -12.01
C GLU A 655 -25.57 -10.48 -13.41
N MET A 656 -24.40 -10.74 -14.01
CA MET A 656 -24.27 -11.28 -15.35
C MET A 656 -23.96 -12.78 -15.33
N THR A 657 -24.73 -13.55 -16.09
CA THR A 657 -24.41 -14.96 -16.35
C THR A 657 -23.29 -15.11 -17.39
N LEU A 658 -22.57 -16.24 -17.37
CA LEU A 658 -21.58 -16.56 -18.41
C LEU A 658 -22.17 -16.58 -19.84
N ARG A 659 -23.48 -16.82 -19.96
CA ARG A 659 -24.18 -16.78 -21.25
C ARG A 659 -24.36 -15.34 -21.75
N GLN A 660 -24.78 -14.44 -20.86
CA GLN A 660 -24.87 -13.01 -21.17
C GLN A 660 -23.49 -12.41 -21.44
N LEU A 661 -22.44 -12.84 -20.73
CA LEU A 661 -21.07 -12.44 -21.04
C LEU A 661 -20.66 -12.91 -22.44
N ALA A 662 -20.91 -14.17 -22.81
CA ALA A 662 -20.59 -14.66 -24.15
C ALA A 662 -21.32 -13.86 -25.25
N GLU A 663 -22.58 -13.52 -25.02
CA GLU A 663 -23.38 -12.66 -25.90
C GLU A 663 -22.80 -11.24 -26.01
N ALA A 664 -22.44 -10.61 -24.88
CA ALA A 664 -21.79 -9.30 -24.84
C ALA A 664 -20.44 -9.27 -25.57
N LEU A 665 -19.71 -10.40 -25.56
CA LEU A 665 -18.43 -10.54 -26.26
C LEU A 665 -18.59 -10.87 -27.76
N GLY A 666 -19.81 -11.12 -28.23
CA GLY A 666 -20.09 -11.58 -29.59
C GLY A 666 -19.61 -13.01 -29.88
N GLU A 667 -19.44 -13.84 -28.84
CA GLU A 667 -18.95 -15.22 -28.93
C GLU A 667 -20.10 -16.22 -28.71
N GLN A 668 -20.13 -17.33 -29.44
CA GLN A 668 -21.13 -18.38 -29.20
C GLN A 668 -20.89 -19.05 -27.84
N TYR A 669 -21.93 -19.10 -27.01
CA TYR A 669 -21.86 -19.77 -25.72
C TYR A 669 -21.72 -21.30 -25.91
N CYS A 670 -20.53 -21.82 -25.62
CA CYS A 670 -20.19 -23.24 -25.75
C CYS A 670 -19.89 -23.91 -24.40
N GLY A 671 -20.47 -23.43 -23.29
CA GLY A 671 -20.34 -24.00 -21.93
C GLY A 671 -18.90 -24.04 -21.38
N GLY A 672 -18.58 -23.26 -20.34
CA GLY A 672 -17.25 -23.21 -19.69
C GLY A 672 -16.06 -22.81 -20.57
N TYR A 673 -16.17 -22.86 -21.90
CA TYR A 673 -15.06 -22.72 -22.84
C TYR A 673 -14.40 -21.33 -22.82
N LEU A 674 -15.17 -20.31 -22.43
CA LEU A 674 -14.75 -18.91 -22.41
C LEU A 674 -13.59 -18.66 -21.43
N LEU A 675 -13.68 -19.24 -20.23
CA LEU A 675 -12.70 -19.08 -19.14
C LEU A 675 -11.97 -20.39 -18.77
N GLY A 676 -12.30 -21.50 -19.46
CA GLY A 676 -11.85 -22.85 -19.12
C GLY A 676 -12.75 -23.52 -18.07
N THR A 677 -12.33 -24.68 -17.57
CA THR A 677 -12.99 -25.35 -16.42
C THR A 677 -12.12 -25.21 -15.17
N GLU A 678 -12.64 -25.47 -13.98
CA GLU A 678 -11.82 -25.50 -12.76
C GLU A 678 -10.65 -26.48 -12.89
N SER A 679 -10.88 -27.62 -13.54
CA SER A 679 -9.85 -28.62 -13.83
C SER A 679 -8.88 -28.22 -14.95
N ARG A 680 -9.16 -27.16 -15.71
CA ARG A 680 -8.36 -26.71 -16.86
C ARG A 680 -8.59 -25.22 -17.14
N PRO A 681 -8.14 -24.33 -16.25
CA PRO A 681 -8.34 -22.89 -16.40
C PRO A 681 -7.51 -22.39 -17.59
N ARG A 682 -7.98 -21.33 -18.25
CA ARG A 682 -7.34 -20.77 -19.44
C ARG A 682 -6.83 -19.37 -19.18
N CYS A 683 -5.59 -19.11 -19.58
CA CYS A 683 -5.07 -17.75 -19.66
C CYS A 683 -5.90 -16.92 -20.65
N SER A 684 -6.16 -15.67 -20.29
CA SER A 684 -6.90 -14.72 -21.13
C SER A 684 -5.93 -13.77 -21.83
N SER A 685 -6.19 -13.46 -23.10
CA SER A 685 -5.48 -12.37 -23.75
C SER A 685 -5.94 -11.03 -23.17
N ARG A 686 -5.08 -10.02 -23.22
CA ARG A 686 -5.43 -8.66 -22.75
C ARG A 686 -6.66 -8.10 -23.44
N ALA A 687 -6.72 -8.20 -24.77
CA ALA A 687 -7.88 -7.75 -25.55
C ALA A 687 -9.18 -8.52 -25.22
N ARG A 688 -9.10 -9.77 -24.76
CA ARG A 688 -10.29 -10.46 -24.24
C ARG A 688 -10.66 -9.92 -22.86
N LEU A 689 -9.68 -9.77 -21.98
CA LEU A 689 -9.91 -9.28 -20.62
C LEU A 689 -10.48 -7.86 -20.63
N GLU A 690 -10.03 -7.00 -21.54
CA GLU A 690 -10.55 -5.65 -21.76
C GLU A 690 -12.03 -5.67 -22.18
N ARG A 691 -12.39 -6.52 -23.14
CA ARG A 691 -13.81 -6.69 -23.53
C ARG A 691 -14.66 -7.24 -22.38
N ILE A 692 -14.11 -8.13 -21.54
CA ILE A 692 -14.80 -8.61 -20.33
C ILE A 692 -14.98 -7.46 -19.34
N ALA A 693 -13.93 -6.67 -19.09
CA ALA A 693 -13.96 -5.53 -18.19
C ALA A 693 -14.98 -4.47 -18.62
N GLN A 694 -15.09 -4.19 -19.93
CA GLN A 694 -16.10 -3.30 -20.50
C GLN A 694 -17.51 -3.87 -20.33
N ALA A 695 -17.70 -5.18 -20.50
CA ALA A 695 -18.99 -5.82 -20.34
C ALA A 695 -19.47 -5.84 -18.88
N THR A 696 -18.56 -5.97 -17.91
CA THR A 696 -18.88 -6.02 -16.48
C THR A 696 -18.72 -4.67 -15.76
N ASP A 697 -18.30 -3.62 -16.46
CA ASP A 697 -17.89 -2.32 -15.89
C ASP A 697 -16.90 -2.47 -14.72
N SER A 698 -15.92 -3.37 -14.88
CA SER A 698 -14.96 -3.72 -13.83
C SER A 698 -13.65 -2.96 -13.98
N LYS A 699 -13.40 -2.03 -13.05
CA LYS A 699 -12.13 -1.29 -12.97
C LYS A 699 -10.93 -2.19 -12.70
N ALA A 700 -11.10 -3.23 -11.88
CA ALA A 700 -10.03 -4.18 -11.55
C ALA A 700 -9.58 -4.99 -12.78
N LEU A 701 -10.54 -5.51 -13.57
CA LEU A 701 -10.23 -6.23 -14.80
C LEU A 701 -9.64 -5.31 -15.87
N ALA A 702 -10.10 -4.06 -15.95
CA ALA A 702 -9.53 -3.05 -16.84
C ALA A 702 -8.05 -2.76 -16.51
N ALA A 703 -7.73 -2.57 -15.23
CA ALA A 703 -6.36 -2.35 -14.77
C ALA A 703 -5.43 -3.52 -15.13
N LEU A 704 -5.88 -4.77 -14.95
CA LEU A 704 -5.12 -5.96 -15.35
C LEU A 704 -4.93 -6.06 -16.88
N ALA A 705 -5.96 -5.72 -17.67
CA ALA A 705 -5.87 -5.74 -19.12
C ALA A 705 -4.85 -4.72 -19.64
N GLU A 706 -4.88 -3.50 -19.10
CA GLU A 706 -4.00 -2.38 -19.45
C GLU A 706 -2.66 -2.37 -18.71
N SER A 707 -2.39 -3.39 -17.88
CA SER A 707 -1.20 -3.44 -17.03
C SER A 707 0.11 -3.33 -17.83
N GLU A 708 1.10 -2.66 -17.24
CA GLU A 708 2.46 -2.56 -17.76
C GLU A 708 3.37 -3.70 -17.28
N VAL A 709 2.74 -4.79 -16.82
CA VAL A 709 3.39 -5.98 -16.29
C VAL A 709 3.29 -7.13 -17.29
N PHE A 710 4.39 -7.84 -17.51
CA PHE A 710 4.44 -9.11 -18.19
C PHE A 710 4.55 -10.23 -17.14
N TRP A 711 3.63 -11.19 -17.22
CA TRP A 711 3.54 -12.34 -16.33
C TRP A 711 4.47 -13.46 -16.81
N ASP A 712 5.71 -13.42 -16.33
CA ASP A 712 6.78 -14.32 -16.77
C ASP A 712 6.81 -15.60 -15.92
N GLU A 713 7.08 -16.73 -16.57
CA GLU A 713 6.96 -18.04 -15.96
C GLU A 713 8.26 -18.45 -15.26
N VAL A 714 8.16 -18.92 -14.02
CA VAL A 714 9.28 -19.51 -13.28
C VAL A 714 9.67 -20.84 -13.92
N VAL A 715 10.91 -20.95 -14.40
CA VAL A 715 11.42 -22.18 -15.02
C VAL A 715 12.36 -22.97 -14.13
N GLU A 716 13.00 -22.33 -13.16
CA GLU A 716 13.99 -22.97 -12.29
C GLU A 716 14.16 -22.19 -10.98
N VAL A 717 14.27 -22.92 -9.88
CA VAL A 717 14.62 -22.42 -8.54
C VAL A 717 15.73 -23.30 -8.00
N THR A 718 16.89 -22.72 -7.67
CA THR A 718 18.07 -23.48 -7.19
C THR A 718 18.73 -22.77 -6.01
N SER A 719 19.08 -23.51 -4.95
CA SER A 719 19.89 -22.94 -3.85
C SER A 719 21.29 -22.60 -4.36
N VAL A 720 21.78 -21.40 -4.03
CA VAL A 720 23.16 -20.97 -4.28
C VAL A 720 24.01 -20.97 -3.00
N GLY A 721 23.45 -21.48 -1.91
CA GLY A 721 24.06 -21.53 -0.58
C GLY A 721 24.02 -20.19 0.14
N GLU A 722 24.78 -20.10 1.23
CA GLU A 722 24.87 -18.89 2.05
C GLU A 722 25.55 -17.74 1.28
N ARG A 723 24.92 -16.56 1.33
CA ARG A 723 25.42 -15.32 0.73
C ARG A 723 25.18 -14.17 1.69
N GLN A 724 26.02 -13.15 1.58
CA GLN A 724 25.72 -11.85 2.19
C GLN A 724 24.49 -11.27 1.48
N VAL A 725 23.48 -10.91 2.26
CA VAL A 725 22.23 -10.38 1.77
C VAL A 725 22.00 -8.95 2.24
N TYR A 726 21.18 -8.25 1.49
CA TYR A 726 20.90 -6.83 1.56
C TYR A 726 19.40 -6.62 1.46
N ASP A 727 18.98 -5.49 1.96
CA ASP A 727 17.60 -5.05 1.90
C ASP A 727 17.58 -3.57 1.57
N ALA A 728 16.45 -3.10 1.04
CA ALA A 728 16.31 -1.73 0.57
C ALA A 728 14.93 -1.21 0.87
N THR A 729 14.87 0.05 1.30
CA THR A 729 13.61 0.70 1.66
C THR A 729 13.09 1.57 0.52
N VAL A 730 11.86 1.33 0.05
CA VAL A 730 11.13 2.16 -0.92
C VAL A 730 9.86 2.75 -0.30
N LEU A 731 9.67 4.06 -0.42
CA LEU A 731 8.51 4.79 0.08
C LEU A 731 7.33 4.72 -0.90
N GLY A 732 6.11 4.72 -0.34
CA GLY A 732 4.86 4.82 -1.12
C GLY A 732 4.36 3.47 -1.63
N THR A 733 5.04 2.88 -2.61
CA THR A 733 4.61 1.66 -3.30
C THR A 733 5.15 0.37 -2.67
N HIS A 734 6.18 0.48 -1.82
CA HIS A 734 6.78 -0.66 -1.10
C HIS A 734 7.27 -1.81 -1.99
N ASN A 735 7.65 -1.52 -3.24
CA ASN A 735 8.26 -2.48 -4.15
C ASN A 735 9.19 -1.77 -5.14
N PHE A 736 10.02 -2.52 -5.86
CA PHE A 736 10.89 -1.99 -6.90
C PHE A 736 11.25 -3.06 -7.94
N VAL A 737 11.85 -2.62 -9.05
CA VAL A 737 12.38 -3.52 -10.08
C VAL A 737 13.83 -3.90 -9.75
N ALA A 738 14.06 -5.21 -9.61
CA ALA A 738 15.37 -5.83 -9.36
C ALA A 738 15.66 -6.91 -10.40
N ASN A 739 16.77 -6.80 -11.15
CA ASN A 739 17.12 -7.67 -12.27
C ASN A 739 15.97 -7.86 -13.29
N GLY A 740 15.18 -6.81 -13.52
CA GLY A 740 14.00 -6.88 -14.38
C GLY A 740 12.80 -7.66 -13.80
N VAL A 741 12.76 -7.90 -12.49
CA VAL A 741 11.66 -8.57 -11.78
C VAL A 741 11.10 -7.64 -10.69
N ILE A 742 9.79 -7.68 -10.45
CA ILE A 742 9.15 -6.83 -9.45
C ILE A 742 9.19 -7.54 -8.07
N VAL A 743 9.83 -6.89 -7.11
CA VAL A 743 10.13 -7.44 -5.77
C VAL A 743 9.65 -6.50 -4.67
N HIS A 744 9.17 -7.05 -3.55
CA HIS A 744 8.61 -6.25 -2.44
C HIS A 744 9.71 -5.70 -1.50
N ASN A 745 9.37 -4.66 -0.75
CA ASN A 745 10.15 -4.04 0.33
C ASN A 745 9.90 -4.74 1.70
N SER A 746 10.62 -4.37 2.74
CA SER A 746 10.45 -4.85 4.11
C SER A 746 9.41 -4.08 4.95
N ILE A 747 8.80 -4.82 5.90
CA ILE A 747 7.65 -4.49 6.78
C ILE A 747 7.90 -3.30 7.74
N GLU A 748 9.16 -2.89 7.95
CA GLU A 748 9.60 -1.96 9.01
C GLU A 748 9.13 -0.50 8.85
N GLN A 749 8.48 -0.14 7.74
CA GLN A 749 8.34 1.27 7.34
C GLN A 749 7.45 2.10 8.25
N ASP A 750 6.32 1.55 8.71
CA ASP A 750 5.26 2.36 9.33
C ASP A 750 5.50 2.71 10.81
N ALA A 751 6.41 2.01 11.47
CA ALA A 751 6.79 2.31 12.85
C ALA A 751 7.59 3.63 12.93
N ASP A 752 7.28 4.45 13.93
CA ASP A 752 8.07 5.64 14.25
C ASP A 752 9.22 5.30 15.18
N VAL A 753 8.99 4.38 16.11
CA VAL A 753 9.99 3.86 17.05
C VAL A 753 10.00 2.35 17.00
N VAL A 754 11.19 1.75 16.91
CA VAL A 754 11.40 0.31 17.00
C VAL A 754 12.36 0.02 18.13
N MET A 755 11.91 -0.78 19.09
CA MET A 755 12.68 -1.20 20.26
C MET A 755 12.83 -2.71 20.29
N PHE A 756 13.96 -3.19 20.76
CA PHE A 756 14.19 -4.61 21.00
C PHE A 756 14.52 -4.89 22.46
N LEU A 757 14.04 -6.03 22.96
CA LEU A 757 14.41 -6.53 24.28
C LEU A 757 15.41 -7.66 24.15
N TYR A 758 16.52 -7.54 24.87
CA TYR A 758 17.56 -8.55 24.95
C TYR A 758 17.96 -8.81 26.41
N ARG A 759 18.01 -10.08 26.79
CA ARG A 759 18.53 -10.55 28.08
C ARG A 759 19.58 -11.61 27.81
N ASP A 760 20.84 -11.31 28.15
CA ASP A 760 21.96 -12.20 27.85
C ASP A 760 21.84 -13.53 28.61
N GLU A 761 21.34 -13.49 29.85
CA GLU A 761 21.14 -14.66 30.71
C GLU A 761 20.21 -15.73 30.12
N VAL A 762 19.29 -15.36 29.22
CA VAL A 762 18.39 -16.31 28.53
C VAL A 762 19.19 -17.23 27.60
N TYR A 763 20.32 -16.76 27.09
CA TYR A 763 21.20 -17.52 26.22
C TYR A 763 22.45 -18.04 26.92
N ASN A 764 22.93 -17.31 27.93
CA ASN A 764 24.18 -17.57 28.62
C ASN A 764 23.94 -17.63 30.15
N ALA A 765 23.71 -18.83 30.69
CA ALA A 765 23.38 -19.02 32.11
C ALA A 765 24.49 -18.53 33.09
N ASP A 766 25.73 -18.44 32.62
CA ASP A 766 26.90 -17.97 33.38
C ASP A 766 27.31 -16.52 33.04
N SER A 767 26.43 -15.74 32.39
CA SER A 767 26.70 -14.35 32.05
C SER A 767 27.08 -13.51 33.29
N GLY A 768 27.96 -12.52 33.10
CA GLY A 768 28.29 -11.53 34.12
C GLY A 768 27.20 -10.48 34.32
N ASP A 769 26.28 -10.35 33.36
CA ASP A 769 25.17 -9.39 33.34
C ASP A 769 23.85 -10.06 33.77
N LYS A 770 23.87 -10.85 34.86
CA LYS A 770 22.65 -11.49 35.40
C LYS A 770 21.62 -10.46 35.83
N ASP A 771 20.34 -10.81 35.67
CA ASP A 771 19.18 -9.94 35.96
C ASP A 771 19.17 -8.62 35.18
N THR A 772 20.03 -8.45 34.17
CA THR A 772 20.11 -7.22 33.37
C THR A 772 19.43 -7.44 32.02
N ALA A 773 18.69 -6.45 31.57
CA ALA A 773 18.04 -6.41 30.26
C ALA A 773 18.44 -5.15 29.49
N GLU A 774 18.65 -5.31 28.20
CA GLU A 774 18.90 -4.23 27.25
C GLU A 774 17.60 -3.92 26.50
N VAL A 775 17.20 -2.65 26.50
CA VAL A 775 16.19 -2.08 25.60
C VAL A 775 16.93 -1.33 24.49
N ILE A 776 16.98 -1.93 23.31
CA ILE A 776 17.72 -1.41 22.16
C ILE A 776 16.76 -0.64 21.26
N VAL A 777 16.82 0.69 21.26
CA VAL A 777 16.08 1.54 20.33
C VAL A 777 16.83 1.56 19.00
N SER A 778 16.38 0.75 18.04
CA SER A 778 17.04 0.61 16.74
C SER A 778 16.51 1.55 15.65
N LYS A 779 15.29 2.07 15.80
CA LYS A 779 14.72 3.11 14.93
C LYS A 779 13.99 4.14 15.77
N HIS A 780 14.20 5.41 15.45
CA HIS A 780 13.49 6.53 16.05
C HIS A 780 13.40 7.67 15.03
N ARG A 781 12.20 7.98 14.52
CA ARG A 781 12.01 9.01 13.47
C ARG A 781 12.28 10.44 13.94
N SER A 782 12.12 10.70 15.24
CA SER A 782 12.15 12.06 15.81
C SER A 782 13.24 12.25 16.85
N GLY A 783 14.18 11.31 17.00
CA GLY A 783 15.21 11.37 18.03
C GLY A 783 16.29 10.30 17.87
N PRO A 784 17.21 10.17 18.85
CA PRO A 784 18.37 9.29 18.75
C PRO A 784 18.01 7.81 18.97
N THR A 785 18.76 6.94 18.31
CA THR A 785 18.83 5.49 18.60
C THR A 785 19.88 5.23 19.70
N GLY A 786 19.81 4.06 20.33
CA GLY A 786 20.70 3.72 21.45
C GLY A 786 20.15 2.63 22.34
N THR A 787 20.94 2.20 23.31
CA THR A 787 20.58 1.10 24.22
C THR A 787 20.45 1.61 25.66
N THR A 788 19.32 1.29 26.28
CA THR A 788 19.06 1.54 27.69
C THR A 788 19.14 0.23 28.48
N ARG A 789 19.67 0.25 29.71
CA ARG A 789 19.76 -0.93 30.58
C ARG A 789 18.70 -0.87 31.68
N LEU A 790 18.04 -2.00 31.92
CA LEU A 790 17.05 -2.21 32.98
C LEU A 790 17.42 -3.45 33.80
N VAL A 791 16.86 -3.56 35.00
CA VAL A 791 16.92 -4.78 35.81
C VAL A 791 15.64 -5.58 35.60
N PHE A 792 15.75 -6.88 35.37
CA PHE A 792 14.63 -7.81 35.29
C PHE A 792 14.53 -8.67 36.55
N LEU A 793 13.42 -8.56 37.26
CA LEU A 793 13.12 -9.34 38.46
C LEU A 793 12.32 -10.58 38.07
N ASP A 794 13.00 -11.70 37.86
CA ASP A 794 12.39 -12.95 37.35
C ASP A 794 11.24 -13.46 38.23
N TYR A 795 11.41 -13.40 39.56
CA TYR A 795 10.43 -13.93 40.51
C TYR A 795 9.04 -13.27 40.40
N CYS A 796 8.96 -12.00 39.99
CA CYS A 796 7.69 -11.28 39.82
C CYS A 796 7.47 -10.78 38.38
N THR A 797 8.31 -11.21 37.43
CA THR A 797 8.26 -10.84 36.02
C THR A 797 8.14 -9.32 35.79
N LEU A 798 9.06 -8.55 36.37
CA LEU A 798 9.02 -7.07 36.36
C LEU A 798 10.34 -6.48 35.88
N PHE A 799 10.28 -5.47 35.00
CA PHE A 799 11.42 -4.61 34.70
C PHE A 799 11.46 -3.41 35.65
N THR A 800 12.64 -3.00 36.08
CA THR A 800 12.85 -1.81 36.92
C THR A 800 14.08 -1.02 36.47
N ASN A 801 14.13 0.26 36.86
CA ASN A 801 15.29 1.12 36.63
C ASN A 801 16.55 0.57 37.31
N MET A 802 17.72 0.77 36.69
CA MET A 802 19.01 0.53 37.31
C MET A 802 19.19 1.44 38.53
N ALA A 803 19.92 0.95 39.54
CA ALA A 803 20.35 1.80 40.64
C ALA A 803 21.30 2.88 40.08
N ARG A 804 20.97 4.15 40.30
CA ARG A 804 21.89 5.26 39.98
C ARG A 804 22.92 5.36 41.11
N GLU A 805 24.20 5.44 40.77
CA GLU A 805 25.21 5.90 41.74
C GLU A 805 24.90 7.36 42.06
N GLY A 806 24.36 7.59 43.26
CA GLY A 806 23.98 8.90 43.80
C GLY A 806 24.32 8.98 45.26
#